data_AF-A0A4R5FRI0-F1
#
_entry.id   AF-A0A4R5FRI0-F1
#
_cell.length_a   1.000
_cell.length_b   1.000
_cell.length_c   1.000
_cell.angle_alpha   90.00
_cell.angle_beta   90.00
_cell.angle_gamma   90.00
#
_symmetry.space_group_name_H-M   'P 1'
#
loop_
_entity.id
_entity.type
_entity.pdbx_description
1 polymer ?
#
loop_
_entity_poly.entity_id
_entity_poly.type
_entity_poly.pdbx_seq_one_letter_code
_entity_poly.pdbx_strand_id
1 'polypeptide(L)'
;MLLVTVFLTPQASAATVDTNAWYVLVNRNSGKALDVYNLATNDGARITQWTRNNGNQQQWQFVDSGGGHYRIKSRHSGKVLDVSGFSTANGGAVVQWADLNGTNQQWRLADSDGGHVRLINRHSSKALEVQNASTADGANIVQYDDWGGANQQWRLVPVTTGTGGSYANPVVWQDFADGDIIRVGDAYYYSASTMHYSPGAPILRSYNLVDWEYAGHSVPRLDFGSGAYDLSGGRAYVKGIWASSLNYRPSNSTYYWIGCVEFNRTYVYTASAVDGTWTKRSQINNCYYDAGLLIDTDDTMYVAYGNGTISVAQLSADGLGQVRAQQVFQTPSSVGTLEGARFYKRNGYYYIWLTRPANGQYVLRSTSPWGPYEMRQVLLDLPGPISGGGVPHQGGLVQTQNGDWYYMSFVDAYPGGRVPALAPITWTGDWPTLQIVNGAWGATYPKPNIQTSRTVAPMIGPDTFTSPSLGHRWEWNHNPDTSRFSTGNGLRLQTATVTNDLYNARNTLTHRIQGPSSTATIELDYSQLANGDRAGLAMLRDQSAWIGVKRDNGVDRVVMTNGLTMNSSWQTTGTGTEAAGANISGGRIWLRVNADIRPGSGRQARFSYSTDGSTFVGLGPAFTLNNAWQFFMGYRFGIFNYATRSLGGAVTVRRFDLATP
;
A
#
# COMPACT_ATOMS: atom_id res chain seq x y z
N MET A 1 66.28 -14.10 19.42
CA MET A 1 65.61 -15.19 18.68
C MET A 1 64.33 -14.60 18.12
N LEU A 2 64.34 -14.25 16.83
CA LEU A 2 63.29 -13.48 16.14
C LEU A 2 62.15 -14.45 15.77
N LEU A 3 60.94 -14.25 16.31
CA LEU A 3 59.76 -15.03 15.92
C LEU A 3 59.27 -14.53 14.56
N VAL A 4 59.42 -15.35 13.52
CA VAL A 4 58.80 -15.12 12.20
C VAL A 4 57.37 -15.65 12.26
N THR A 5 56.39 -14.76 12.23
CA THR A 5 54.97 -15.11 12.09
C THR A 5 54.66 -15.26 10.61
N VAL A 6 54.38 -16.50 10.17
CA VAL A 6 53.92 -16.78 8.80
C VAL A 6 52.44 -16.46 8.73
N PHE A 7 52.07 -15.41 7.99
CA PHE A 7 50.69 -15.15 7.62
C PHE A 7 50.29 -16.07 6.46
N LEU A 8 49.47 -17.08 6.75
CA LEU A 8 48.73 -17.81 5.73
C LEU A 8 47.60 -16.90 5.22
N THR A 9 47.68 -16.48 3.96
CA THR A 9 46.56 -15.83 3.27
C THR A 9 45.40 -16.81 3.17
N PRO A 10 44.17 -16.46 3.59
CA PRO A 10 43.02 -17.32 3.37
C PRO A 10 42.76 -17.45 1.88
N GLN A 11 42.68 -18.69 1.40
CA GLN A 11 42.27 -18.99 0.03
C GLN A 11 40.82 -18.48 -0.16
N ALA A 12 40.61 -17.57 -1.11
CA ALA A 12 39.30 -17.03 -1.40
C ALA A 12 38.33 -18.16 -1.80
N SER A 13 37.21 -18.28 -1.07
CA SER A 13 36.12 -19.17 -1.43
C SER A 13 35.39 -18.59 -2.63
N ALA A 14 35.26 -19.35 -3.72
CA ALA A 14 34.48 -18.95 -4.88
C ALA A 14 33.02 -18.61 -4.51
N ALA A 15 32.40 -17.69 -5.25
CA ALA A 15 30.98 -17.39 -5.15
C ALA A 15 30.14 -18.68 -5.15
N THR A 16 29.29 -18.83 -4.13
CA THR A 16 28.34 -19.94 -4.02
C THR A 16 27.11 -19.65 -4.87
N VAL A 17 26.65 -20.65 -5.61
CA VAL A 17 25.46 -20.58 -6.47
C VAL A 17 24.37 -21.50 -5.90
N ASP A 18 23.12 -21.06 -5.92
CA ASP A 18 21.97 -21.90 -5.57
C ASP A 18 21.60 -22.75 -6.79
N THR A 19 21.89 -24.05 -6.73
CA THR A 19 21.60 -24.99 -7.83
C THR A 19 20.10 -25.21 -8.07
N ASN A 20 19.24 -24.77 -7.15
CA ASN A 20 17.79 -24.81 -7.32
C ASN A 20 17.23 -23.55 -8.01
N ALA A 21 18.04 -22.50 -8.14
CA ALA A 21 17.62 -21.25 -8.77
C ALA A 21 17.91 -21.23 -10.28
N TRP A 22 17.08 -20.46 -10.98
CA TRP A 22 17.34 -20.02 -12.35
C TRP A 22 18.04 -18.65 -12.28
N TYR A 23 18.87 -18.32 -13.26
CA TYR A 23 19.63 -17.07 -13.31
C TYR A 23 19.59 -16.45 -14.71
N VAL A 24 19.59 -15.13 -14.78
CA VAL A 24 20.02 -14.39 -15.97
C VAL A 24 21.47 -13.96 -15.77
N LEU A 25 22.35 -14.35 -16.70
CA LEU A 25 23.77 -13.99 -16.67
C LEU A 25 23.95 -12.68 -17.44
N VAL A 26 24.24 -11.59 -16.75
CA VAL A 26 24.37 -10.25 -17.34
C VAL A 26 25.83 -9.86 -17.48
N ASN A 27 26.29 -9.59 -18.69
CA ASN A 27 27.68 -9.23 -18.95
C ASN A 27 28.00 -7.82 -18.39
N ARG A 28 29.15 -7.67 -17.74
CA ARG A 28 29.58 -6.39 -17.12
C ARG A 28 29.85 -5.30 -18.15
N ASN A 29 30.43 -5.65 -19.30
CA ASN A 29 30.80 -4.67 -20.33
C ASN A 29 29.58 -4.11 -21.08
N SER A 30 28.63 -4.97 -21.45
CA SER A 30 27.49 -4.58 -22.29
C SER A 30 26.18 -4.35 -21.55
N GLY A 31 26.03 -4.88 -20.33
CA GLY A 31 24.76 -4.94 -19.60
C GLY A 31 23.72 -5.90 -20.21
N LYS A 32 24.10 -6.70 -21.22
CA LYS A 32 23.23 -7.64 -21.93
C LYS A 32 23.26 -9.04 -21.32
N ALA A 33 22.24 -9.83 -21.62
CA ALA A 33 22.06 -11.18 -21.07
C ALA A 33 22.63 -12.26 -21.99
N LEU A 34 23.16 -13.34 -21.41
CA LEU A 34 23.49 -14.58 -22.12
C LEU A 34 22.21 -15.22 -22.67
N ASP A 35 22.18 -15.55 -23.96
CA ASP A 35 20.96 -15.87 -24.72
C ASP A 35 21.21 -17.01 -25.73
N VAL A 36 20.26 -17.95 -25.84
CA VAL A 36 20.23 -18.94 -26.93
C VAL A 36 19.68 -18.32 -28.21
N TYR A 37 20.55 -18.16 -29.21
CA TYR A 37 20.22 -17.43 -30.44
C TYR A 37 18.99 -18.02 -31.15
N ASN A 38 18.08 -17.12 -31.54
CA ASN A 38 16.88 -17.43 -32.31
C ASN A 38 15.99 -18.51 -31.69
N LEU A 39 15.96 -18.62 -30.36
CA LEU A 39 15.15 -19.61 -29.62
C LEU A 39 15.40 -21.06 -30.04
N ALA A 40 16.59 -21.34 -30.59
CA ALA A 40 16.93 -22.66 -31.10
C ALA A 40 16.97 -23.71 -29.98
N THR A 41 16.64 -24.95 -30.32
CA THR A 41 16.62 -26.07 -29.36
C THR A 41 17.50 -27.25 -29.80
N ASN A 42 18.09 -27.22 -30.99
CA ASN A 42 18.99 -28.25 -31.51
C ASN A 42 20.39 -28.18 -30.87
N ASP A 43 21.12 -29.29 -30.95
CA ASP A 43 22.55 -29.34 -30.61
C ASP A 43 23.36 -28.46 -31.55
N GLY A 44 24.42 -27.85 -31.02
CA GLY A 44 25.29 -26.92 -31.75
C GLY A 44 24.69 -25.54 -31.95
N ALA A 45 23.49 -25.26 -31.41
CA ALA A 45 22.92 -23.92 -31.53
C ALA A 45 23.76 -22.87 -30.79
N ARG A 46 23.91 -21.73 -31.44
CA ARG A 46 24.80 -20.65 -31.03
C ARG A 46 24.33 -19.98 -29.74
N ILE A 47 25.27 -19.73 -28.83
CA ILE A 47 25.04 -18.87 -27.67
C ILE A 47 25.52 -17.46 -28.00
N THR A 48 24.70 -16.47 -27.65
CA THR A 48 24.92 -15.05 -27.93
C THR A 48 24.71 -14.22 -26.68
N GLN A 49 25.00 -12.92 -26.75
CA GLN A 49 24.36 -11.96 -25.86
C GLN A 49 23.18 -11.26 -26.58
N TRP A 50 22.18 -10.85 -25.80
CA TRP A 50 21.06 -10.06 -26.30
C TRP A 50 20.54 -9.10 -25.22
N THR A 51 19.85 -8.04 -25.64
CA THR A 51 19.09 -7.16 -24.75
C THR A 51 18.24 -8.00 -23.79
N ARG A 52 18.40 -7.74 -22.49
CA ARG A 52 17.76 -8.53 -21.45
C ARG A 52 16.23 -8.41 -21.57
N ASN A 53 15.57 -9.54 -21.80
CA ASN A 53 14.12 -9.67 -21.87
C ASN A 53 13.56 -10.68 -20.84
N ASN A 54 14.43 -11.36 -20.07
CA ASN A 54 14.07 -12.39 -19.09
C ASN A 54 13.28 -13.57 -19.68
N GLY A 55 13.27 -13.77 -21.01
CA GLY A 55 12.67 -14.94 -21.64
C GLY A 55 13.41 -16.23 -21.29
N ASN A 56 12.77 -17.38 -21.47
CA ASN A 56 13.33 -18.69 -21.07
C ASN A 56 14.70 -18.97 -21.69
N GLN A 57 14.98 -18.45 -22.89
CA GLN A 57 16.27 -18.58 -23.58
C GLN A 57 17.42 -17.81 -22.91
N GLN A 58 17.11 -16.88 -22.01
CA GLN A 58 18.08 -16.12 -21.21
C GLN A 58 18.23 -16.63 -19.77
N GLN A 59 17.56 -17.73 -19.44
CA GLN A 59 17.52 -18.27 -18.08
C GLN A 59 18.32 -19.56 -17.99
N TRP A 60 19.19 -19.62 -16.99
CA TRP A 60 20.20 -20.65 -16.84
C TRP A 60 20.21 -21.20 -15.42
N GLN A 61 20.28 -22.51 -15.26
CA GLN A 61 20.40 -23.19 -13.97
C GLN A 61 21.79 -23.81 -13.86
N PHE A 62 22.41 -23.68 -12.69
CA PHE A 62 23.67 -24.34 -12.39
C PHE A 62 23.39 -25.75 -11.85
N VAL A 63 23.87 -26.77 -12.56
CA VAL A 63 23.73 -28.18 -12.18
C VAL A 63 25.09 -28.69 -11.70
N ASP A 64 25.15 -29.12 -10.44
CA ASP A 64 26.41 -29.58 -9.84
C ASP A 64 27.01 -30.76 -10.63
N SER A 65 28.33 -30.72 -10.78
CA SER A 65 29.16 -31.73 -11.42
C SER A 65 30.32 -32.20 -10.52
N GLY A 66 30.33 -31.75 -9.26
CA GLY A 66 31.32 -32.10 -8.25
C GLY A 66 32.59 -31.25 -8.31
N GLY A 67 33.28 -31.13 -7.17
CA GLY A 67 34.57 -30.43 -7.09
C GLY A 67 34.51 -28.95 -7.47
N GLY A 68 33.38 -28.28 -7.20
CA GLY A 68 33.18 -26.85 -7.49
C GLY A 68 32.89 -26.51 -8.96
N HIS A 69 32.54 -27.51 -9.78
CA HIS A 69 32.20 -27.33 -11.19
C HIS A 69 30.71 -27.58 -11.44
N TYR A 70 30.17 -26.85 -12.41
CA TYR A 70 28.76 -26.88 -12.76
C TYR A 70 28.58 -26.99 -14.27
N ARG A 71 27.52 -27.68 -14.68
CA ARG A 71 26.94 -27.50 -16.01
C ARG A 71 25.95 -26.35 -15.95
N ILE A 72 25.90 -25.52 -16.99
CA ILE A 72 25.01 -24.36 -17.04
C ILE A 72 23.89 -24.66 -18.02
N LYS A 73 22.74 -25.07 -17.46
CA LYS A 73 21.59 -25.62 -18.19
C LYS A 73 20.63 -24.52 -18.62
N SER A 74 20.26 -24.48 -19.90
CA SER A 74 19.24 -23.58 -20.43
C SER A 74 17.84 -23.99 -19.98
N ARG A 75 17.03 -23.02 -19.54
CA ARG A 75 15.60 -23.24 -19.24
C ARG A 75 14.79 -23.55 -20.49
N HIS A 76 15.19 -22.99 -21.63
CA HIS A 76 14.46 -23.09 -22.88
C HIS A 76 14.54 -24.47 -23.52
N SER A 77 15.75 -25.04 -23.60
CA SER A 77 15.99 -26.30 -24.31
C SER A 77 16.29 -27.48 -23.39
N GLY A 78 16.61 -27.23 -22.12
CA GLY A 78 17.11 -28.23 -21.18
C GLY A 78 18.55 -28.69 -21.45
N LYS A 79 19.22 -28.15 -22.47
CA LYS A 79 20.63 -28.43 -22.84
C LYS A 79 21.61 -27.56 -22.04
N VAL A 80 22.90 -27.87 -22.09
CA VAL A 80 23.94 -27.19 -21.31
C VAL A 80 24.92 -26.41 -22.20
N LEU A 81 25.57 -25.40 -21.64
CA LEU A 81 26.69 -24.71 -22.29
C LEU A 81 27.83 -25.69 -22.57
N ASP A 82 28.32 -25.68 -23.80
CA ASP A 82 29.30 -26.62 -24.33
C ASP A 82 30.36 -25.85 -25.13
N VAL A 83 31.64 -26.11 -24.84
CA VAL A 83 32.73 -25.69 -25.73
C VAL A 83 32.81 -26.68 -26.89
N SER A 84 32.41 -26.21 -28.08
CA SER A 84 32.22 -27.04 -29.26
C SER A 84 33.49 -27.80 -29.62
N GLY A 85 33.36 -29.11 -29.80
CA GLY A 85 34.46 -29.99 -30.21
C GLY A 85 35.61 -30.09 -29.21
N PHE A 86 35.38 -29.80 -27.92
CA PHE A 86 36.43 -29.80 -26.88
C PHE A 86 37.60 -28.85 -27.22
N SER A 87 37.34 -27.77 -27.96
CA SER A 87 38.39 -26.84 -28.35
C SER A 87 39.16 -26.32 -27.13
N THR A 88 40.47 -26.16 -27.27
CA THR A 88 41.34 -25.45 -26.32
C THR A 88 41.86 -24.14 -26.92
N ALA A 89 41.39 -23.74 -28.10
CA ALA A 89 41.79 -22.50 -28.75
C ALA A 89 41.00 -21.30 -28.23
N ASN A 90 41.66 -20.14 -28.22
CA ASN A 90 41.00 -18.85 -28.06
C ASN A 90 40.01 -18.61 -29.21
N GLY A 91 38.82 -18.12 -28.89
CA GLY A 91 37.73 -17.97 -29.85
C GLY A 91 36.96 -19.26 -30.15
N GLY A 92 37.25 -20.36 -29.42
CA GLY A 92 36.45 -21.58 -29.50
C GLY A 92 34.98 -21.29 -29.21
N ALA A 93 34.08 -21.72 -30.09
CA ALA A 93 32.66 -21.40 -30.00
C ALA A 93 32.01 -22.08 -28.78
N VAL A 94 31.18 -21.31 -28.07
CA VAL A 94 30.30 -21.84 -27.03
C VAL A 94 28.90 -21.99 -27.60
N VAL A 95 28.39 -23.21 -27.53
CA VAL A 95 27.09 -23.62 -28.06
C VAL A 95 26.26 -24.25 -26.94
N GLN A 96 24.99 -24.55 -27.21
CA GLN A 96 24.28 -25.54 -26.38
C GLN A 96 24.42 -26.94 -26.98
N TRP A 97 24.50 -27.94 -26.11
CA TRP A 97 24.54 -29.35 -26.49
C TRP A 97 23.79 -30.20 -25.47
N ALA A 98 23.36 -31.39 -25.89
CA ALA A 98 22.88 -32.44 -25.00
C ALA A 98 23.82 -32.59 -23.79
N ASP A 99 23.22 -32.76 -22.61
CA ASP A 99 23.95 -32.85 -21.36
C ASP A 99 24.65 -34.22 -21.25
N LEU A 100 25.96 -34.22 -21.53
CA LEU A 100 26.81 -35.40 -21.48
C LEU A 100 27.73 -35.38 -20.25
N ASN A 101 27.66 -34.31 -19.45
CA ASN A 101 28.54 -34.06 -18.32
C ASN A 101 30.04 -34.19 -18.65
N GLY A 102 30.41 -33.85 -19.90
CA GLY A 102 31.80 -33.81 -20.36
C GLY A 102 32.57 -32.65 -19.72
N THR A 103 33.90 -32.74 -19.65
CA THR A 103 34.74 -31.67 -19.06
C THR A 103 34.67 -30.36 -19.85
N ASN A 104 34.32 -30.39 -21.15
CA ASN A 104 34.05 -29.23 -21.98
C ASN A 104 32.70 -28.53 -21.65
N GLN A 105 31.82 -29.17 -20.88
CA GLN A 105 30.53 -28.65 -20.42
C GLN A 105 30.55 -28.17 -18.97
N GLN A 106 31.68 -28.34 -18.28
CA GLN A 106 31.82 -28.05 -16.86
C GLN A 106 32.55 -26.73 -16.64
N TRP A 107 31.99 -25.89 -15.78
CA TRP A 107 32.45 -24.53 -15.52
C TRP A 107 32.59 -24.32 -14.02
N ARG A 108 33.68 -23.71 -13.56
CA ARG A 108 33.79 -23.18 -12.19
C ARG A 108 33.58 -21.68 -12.19
N LEU A 109 33.10 -21.14 -11.07
CA LEU A 109 32.99 -19.70 -10.87
C LEU A 109 34.33 -19.18 -10.30
N ALA A 110 34.83 -18.09 -10.85
CA ALA A 110 35.97 -17.34 -10.34
C ALA A 110 35.54 -15.90 -10.02
N ASP A 111 35.78 -15.44 -8.80
CA ASP A 111 35.26 -14.15 -8.35
C ASP A 111 35.91 -12.95 -9.04
N SER A 112 35.12 -11.89 -9.19
CA SER A 112 35.52 -10.56 -9.64
C SER A 112 34.87 -9.50 -8.77
N ASP A 113 35.49 -8.33 -8.66
CA ASP A 113 34.99 -7.23 -7.83
C ASP A 113 33.57 -6.78 -8.23
N GLY A 114 32.83 -6.28 -7.23
CA GLY A 114 31.49 -5.72 -7.44
C GLY A 114 30.41 -6.76 -7.71
N GLY A 115 30.58 -7.99 -7.20
CA GLY A 115 29.57 -9.05 -7.31
C GLY A 115 29.48 -9.71 -8.69
N HIS A 116 30.55 -9.66 -9.47
CA HIS A 116 30.65 -10.33 -10.78
C HIS A 116 31.48 -11.62 -10.66
N VAL A 117 31.29 -12.53 -11.60
CA VAL A 117 32.03 -13.79 -11.70
C VAL A 117 32.53 -14.01 -13.12
N ARG A 118 33.61 -14.77 -13.26
CA ARG A 118 34.06 -15.36 -14.53
C ARG A 118 33.73 -16.83 -14.50
N LEU A 119 33.26 -17.36 -15.62
CA LEU A 119 32.94 -18.78 -15.78
C LEU A 119 34.10 -19.45 -16.49
N ILE A 120 34.84 -20.30 -15.78
CA ILE A 120 36.08 -20.92 -16.28
C ILE A 120 35.83 -22.38 -16.64
N ASN A 121 36.06 -22.74 -17.89
CA ASN A 121 35.86 -24.10 -18.39
C ASN A 121 36.87 -25.08 -17.79
N ARG A 122 36.41 -26.26 -17.38
CA ARG A 122 37.26 -27.29 -16.75
C ARG A 122 38.26 -27.90 -17.71
N HIS A 123 37.90 -28.06 -18.99
CA HIS A 123 38.78 -28.71 -19.97
C HIS A 123 39.91 -27.79 -20.43
N SER A 124 39.59 -26.55 -20.78
CA SER A 124 40.54 -25.61 -21.40
C SER A 124 41.17 -24.61 -20.42
N SER A 125 40.62 -24.47 -19.21
CA SER A 125 40.96 -23.41 -18.25
C SER A 125 40.69 -21.98 -18.76
N LYS A 126 39.85 -21.82 -19.79
CA LYS A 126 39.50 -20.53 -20.41
C LYS A 126 38.17 -19.96 -19.91
N ALA A 127 38.02 -18.64 -19.95
CA ALA A 127 36.83 -17.92 -19.50
C ALA A 127 35.76 -17.81 -20.59
N LEU A 128 34.48 -17.84 -20.18
CA LEU A 128 33.32 -17.51 -21.02
C LEU A 128 33.31 -16.01 -21.34
N GLU A 129 33.37 -15.66 -22.63
CA GLU A 129 33.63 -14.31 -23.11
C GLU A 129 32.63 -13.87 -24.19
N VAL A 130 32.21 -12.59 -24.15
CA VAL A 130 31.61 -11.92 -25.30
C VAL A 130 32.71 -11.54 -26.30
N GLN A 131 32.68 -12.16 -27.48
CA GLN A 131 33.73 -12.05 -28.49
C GLN A 131 33.99 -10.58 -28.86
N ASN A 132 35.27 -10.19 -28.88
CA ASN A 132 35.75 -8.84 -29.20
C ASN A 132 35.15 -7.74 -28.31
N ALA A 133 34.70 -8.07 -27.10
CA ALA A 133 34.03 -7.15 -26.18
C ALA A 133 32.85 -6.38 -26.80
N SER A 134 32.17 -7.00 -27.78
CA SER A 134 31.04 -6.37 -28.46
C SER A 134 29.92 -6.00 -27.48
N THR A 135 29.20 -4.92 -27.76
CA THR A 135 28.00 -4.50 -27.04
C THR A 135 26.73 -4.66 -27.88
N ALA A 136 26.82 -5.27 -29.07
CA ALA A 136 25.68 -5.50 -29.95
C ALA A 136 24.85 -6.73 -29.56
N ASP A 137 23.55 -6.69 -29.88
CA ASP A 137 22.69 -7.87 -29.83
C ASP A 137 23.13 -8.92 -30.87
N GLY A 138 23.08 -10.19 -30.49
CA GLY A 138 23.50 -11.30 -31.34
C GLY A 138 25.01 -11.49 -31.42
N ALA A 139 25.80 -10.71 -30.67
CA ALA A 139 27.24 -10.93 -30.56
C ALA A 139 27.54 -12.31 -29.97
N ASN A 140 28.56 -12.96 -30.52
CA ASN A 140 28.87 -14.36 -30.25
C ASN A 140 29.51 -14.55 -28.87
N ILE A 141 29.25 -15.70 -28.24
CA ILE A 141 29.92 -16.13 -27.02
C ILE A 141 30.96 -17.19 -27.34
N VAL A 142 32.16 -16.99 -26.83
CA VAL A 142 33.32 -17.85 -27.06
C VAL A 142 34.02 -18.14 -25.73
N GLN A 143 35.02 -19.01 -25.75
CA GLN A 143 36.02 -19.07 -24.70
C GLN A 143 37.30 -18.31 -25.08
N TYR A 144 37.98 -17.75 -24.10
CA TYR A 144 39.27 -17.08 -24.28
C TYR A 144 40.13 -17.20 -23.01
N ASP A 145 41.45 -16.98 -23.11
CA ASP A 145 42.32 -16.88 -21.94
C ASP A 145 41.71 -15.98 -20.85
N ASP A 146 41.76 -16.40 -19.59
CA ASP A 146 41.26 -15.57 -18.48
C ASP A 146 42.24 -14.43 -18.20
N TRP A 147 41.89 -13.22 -18.63
CA TRP A 147 42.65 -11.99 -18.39
C TRP A 147 41.85 -10.98 -17.55
N GLY A 148 40.71 -11.40 -17.00
CA GLY A 148 39.89 -10.55 -16.12
C GLY A 148 39.10 -9.45 -16.85
N GLY A 149 38.94 -9.54 -18.17
CA GLY A 149 38.26 -8.51 -18.96
C GLY A 149 36.80 -8.28 -18.57
N ALA A 150 36.30 -7.05 -18.70
CA ALA A 150 34.89 -6.74 -18.38
C ALA A 150 33.90 -7.57 -19.25
N ASN A 151 34.29 -7.94 -20.46
CA ASN A 151 33.52 -8.82 -21.35
C ASN A 151 33.57 -10.31 -20.96
N GLN A 152 34.42 -10.70 -20.00
CA GLN A 152 34.49 -12.04 -19.39
C GLN A 152 33.74 -12.13 -18.05
N GLN A 153 33.25 -10.99 -17.55
CA GLN A 153 32.63 -10.88 -16.23
C GLN A 153 31.11 -10.84 -16.33
N TRP A 154 30.45 -11.64 -15.51
CA TRP A 154 29.02 -11.85 -15.52
C TRP A 154 28.44 -11.62 -14.13
N ARG A 155 27.33 -10.89 -14.04
CA ARG A 155 26.51 -10.83 -12.85
C ARG A 155 25.44 -11.90 -12.94
N LEU A 156 25.41 -12.79 -11.95
CA LEU A 156 24.35 -13.78 -11.79
C LEU A 156 23.15 -13.09 -11.15
N VAL A 157 22.09 -12.87 -11.92
CA VAL A 157 20.85 -12.29 -11.40
C VAL A 157 19.84 -13.42 -11.20
N PRO A 158 19.50 -13.81 -9.96
CA PRO A 158 18.49 -14.84 -9.72
C PRO A 158 17.19 -14.50 -10.45
N VAL A 159 16.70 -15.44 -11.25
CA VAL A 159 15.32 -15.51 -11.70
C VAL A 159 14.55 -16.03 -10.51
N THR A 160 14.13 -15.11 -9.67
CA THR A 160 13.14 -15.39 -8.64
C THR A 160 11.88 -15.85 -9.36
N THR A 161 11.33 -16.99 -8.96
CA THR A 161 9.93 -17.30 -9.22
C THR A 161 9.07 -16.33 -8.41
N GLY A 162 9.11 -15.04 -8.74
CA GLY A 162 7.95 -14.20 -8.54
C GLY A 162 6.85 -14.87 -9.34
N THR A 163 5.80 -15.33 -8.67
CA THR A 163 4.64 -15.98 -9.29
C THR A 163 4.33 -15.26 -10.61
N GLY A 164 4.59 -15.90 -11.75
CA GLY A 164 4.50 -15.30 -13.08
C GLY A 164 3.06 -14.90 -13.38
N GLY A 165 2.64 -13.77 -12.82
CA GLY A 165 1.27 -13.32 -12.74
C GLY A 165 1.21 -11.83 -12.53
N SER A 166 0.08 -11.25 -12.94
CA SER A 166 -0.22 -9.85 -12.73
C SER A 166 -0.98 -9.63 -11.42
N TYR A 167 -0.94 -8.40 -10.90
CA TYR A 167 -1.96 -7.90 -9.98
C TYR A 167 -2.90 -6.96 -10.75
N ALA A 168 -4.10 -6.78 -10.21
CA ALA A 168 -5.08 -5.82 -10.71
C ALA A 168 -5.14 -4.58 -9.81
N ASN A 169 -5.39 -3.43 -10.41
CA ASN A 169 -5.74 -2.21 -9.70
C ASN A 169 -7.27 -2.10 -9.53
N PRO A 170 -7.75 -1.48 -8.44
CA PRO A 170 -6.98 -1.02 -7.28
C PRO A 170 -6.46 -2.19 -6.44
N VAL A 171 -5.29 -2.03 -5.80
CA VAL A 171 -4.74 -3.05 -4.90
C VAL A 171 -5.52 -3.16 -3.59
N VAL A 172 -6.23 -2.08 -3.20
CA VAL A 172 -7.18 -2.08 -2.08
C VAL A 172 -8.43 -1.33 -2.53
N TRP A 173 -9.59 -1.98 -2.53
CA TRP A 173 -10.87 -1.34 -2.90
C TRP A 173 -11.67 -0.92 -1.66
N GLN A 174 -11.06 -0.09 -0.83
CA GLN A 174 -11.66 0.57 0.33
C GLN A 174 -11.11 1.99 0.44
N ASP A 175 -11.83 2.89 1.12
CA ASP A 175 -11.49 4.31 1.23
C ASP A 175 -10.24 4.57 2.10
N PHE A 176 -9.09 4.76 1.45
CA PHE A 176 -7.79 5.05 2.07
C PHE A 176 -7.12 6.24 1.36
N ALA A 177 -7.67 7.40 1.65
CA ALA A 177 -7.24 8.70 1.16
C ALA A 177 -5.83 9.14 1.64
N ASP A 178 -5.23 10.06 0.88
CA ASP A 178 -4.02 10.80 1.25
C ASP A 178 -2.84 9.92 1.68
N GLY A 179 -2.63 8.83 0.95
CA GLY A 179 -1.65 7.81 1.28
C GLY A 179 -0.23 8.33 1.56
N ASP A 180 0.42 7.75 2.56
CA ASP A 180 1.87 7.77 2.71
C ASP A 180 2.37 6.33 2.86
N ILE A 181 3.38 5.96 2.08
CA ILE A 181 3.89 4.58 2.02
C ILE A 181 5.37 4.52 2.37
N ILE A 182 5.70 3.63 3.30
CA ILE A 182 7.09 3.36 3.72
C ILE A 182 7.40 1.88 3.66
N ARG A 183 8.69 1.55 3.62
CA ARG A 183 9.19 0.18 3.82
C ARG A 183 10.10 0.15 5.05
N VAL A 184 9.89 -0.82 5.93
CA VAL A 184 10.77 -1.11 7.07
C VAL A 184 11.11 -2.59 7.03
N GLY A 185 12.37 -2.91 6.73
CA GLY A 185 12.79 -4.30 6.50
C GLY A 185 12.05 -4.92 5.31
N ASP A 186 11.35 -6.03 5.55
CA ASP A 186 10.57 -6.79 4.58
C ASP A 186 9.08 -6.37 4.51
N ALA A 187 8.65 -5.42 5.35
CA ALA A 187 7.28 -4.97 5.45
C ALA A 187 7.08 -3.58 4.82
N TYR A 188 5.93 -3.40 4.20
CA TYR A 188 5.44 -2.15 3.65
C TYR A 188 4.27 -1.66 4.49
N TYR A 189 4.25 -0.36 4.78
CA TYR A 189 3.19 0.27 5.56
C TYR A 189 2.57 1.41 4.79
N TYR A 190 1.25 1.51 4.83
CA TYR A 190 0.47 2.57 4.20
C TYR A 190 -0.35 3.29 5.26
N SER A 191 -0.11 4.58 5.48
CA SER A 191 -0.93 5.43 6.35
C SER A 191 -1.94 6.23 5.53
N ALA A 192 -3.13 6.46 6.07
CA ALA A 192 -4.20 7.18 5.39
C ALA A 192 -4.88 8.21 6.28
N SER A 193 -5.61 9.14 5.67
CA SER A 193 -6.42 10.13 6.38
C SER A 193 -7.79 9.58 6.78
N THR A 194 -8.35 10.11 7.87
CA THR A 194 -9.62 9.65 8.46
C THR A 194 -10.52 10.75 8.98
N MET A 195 -10.11 12.00 8.87
CA MET A 195 -10.92 13.12 9.34
C MET A 195 -11.35 12.94 10.80
N HIS A 196 -12.66 12.79 11.02
CA HIS A 196 -13.30 12.71 12.33
C HIS A 196 -13.49 11.27 12.83
N TYR A 197 -13.05 10.26 12.07
CA TYR A 197 -13.13 8.87 12.52
C TYR A 197 -12.03 8.56 13.56
N SER A 198 -12.41 7.83 14.62
CA SER A 198 -11.58 7.53 15.79
C SER A 198 -11.57 6.02 16.10
N PRO A 199 -10.43 5.34 16.28
CA PRO A 199 -9.08 5.86 16.14
C PRO A 199 -8.81 6.36 14.71
N GLY A 200 -7.85 7.28 14.58
CA GLY A 200 -7.51 7.93 13.32
C GLY A 200 -6.16 7.51 12.77
N ALA A 201 -5.85 7.94 11.55
CA ALA A 201 -4.62 7.60 10.84
C ALA A 201 -4.34 6.08 10.79
N PRO A 202 -5.20 5.28 10.13
CA PRO A 202 -5.03 3.85 9.99
C PRO A 202 -3.73 3.55 9.28
N ILE A 203 -3.16 2.41 9.64
CA ILE A 203 -1.95 1.85 9.03
C ILE A 203 -2.34 0.50 8.44
N LEU A 204 -2.08 0.31 7.15
CA LEU A 204 -2.12 -0.99 6.51
C LEU A 204 -0.72 -1.59 6.46
N ARG A 205 -0.63 -2.92 6.45
CA ARG A 205 0.62 -3.68 6.27
C ARG A 205 0.53 -4.58 5.05
N SER A 206 1.62 -4.67 4.31
CA SER A 206 1.82 -5.61 3.21
C SER A 206 3.23 -6.18 3.23
N TYR A 207 3.41 -7.35 2.65
CA TYR A 207 4.73 -7.96 2.39
C TYR A 207 5.06 -8.05 0.90
N ASN A 208 4.15 -7.62 0.02
CA ASN A 208 4.31 -7.72 -1.43
C ASN A 208 3.72 -6.53 -2.22
N LEU A 209 3.29 -5.46 -1.53
CA LEU A 209 2.61 -4.25 -2.05
C LEU A 209 1.20 -4.47 -2.65
N VAL A 210 0.73 -5.70 -2.76
CA VAL A 210 -0.53 -6.06 -3.43
C VAL A 210 -1.57 -6.52 -2.42
N ASP A 211 -1.18 -7.42 -1.52
CA ASP A 211 -2.06 -7.94 -0.47
C ASP A 211 -1.86 -7.13 0.80
N TRP A 212 -2.94 -6.57 1.35
CA TRP A 212 -2.91 -5.67 2.50
C TRP A 212 -3.81 -6.16 3.63
N GLU A 213 -3.40 -5.89 4.87
CA GLU A 213 -4.22 -6.02 6.08
C GLU A 213 -4.24 -4.71 6.87
N TYR A 214 -5.22 -4.57 7.74
CA TYR A 214 -5.19 -3.54 8.78
C TYR A 214 -4.13 -3.89 9.84
N ALA A 215 -3.21 -2.96 10.11
CA ALA A 215 -2.11 -3.16 11.04
C ALA A 215 -2.23 -2.32 12.31
N GLY A 216 -2.84 -1.12 12.26
CA GLY A 216 -2.92 -0.27 13.43
C GLY A 216 -3.48 1.11 13.14
N HIS A 217 -3.34 2.01 14.12
CA HIS A 217 -3.75 3.42 14.01
C HIS A 217 -2.74 4.30 14.74
N SER A 218 -2.22 5.33 14.06
CA SER A 218 -1.27 6.24 14.68
C SER A 218 -1.88 7.16 15.73
N VAL A 219 -3.20 7.39 15.67
CA VAL A 219 -3.92 8.28 16.57
C VAL A 219 -5.03 7.50 17.30
N PRO A 220 -4.77 6.94 18.50
CA PRO A 220 -5.75 6.11 19.21
C PRO A 220 -7.04 6.85 19.63
N ARG A 221 -6.93 8.17 19.83
CA ARG A 221 -8.03 9.07 20.17
C ARG A 221 -7.75 10.44 19.58
N LEU A 222 -8.77 11.09 19.03
CA LEU A 222 -8.68 12.43 18.42
C LEU A 222 -8.61 13.49 19.52
N ASP A 223 -7.44 13.64 20.14
CA ASP A 223 -7.17 14.61 21.22
C ASP A 223 -6.48 15.86 20.67
N PHE A 224 -7.27 16.63 19.92
CA PHE A 224 -6.85 17.84 19.21
C PHE A 224 -7.31 19.14 19.89
N GLY A 225 -7.65 19.08 21.18
CA GLY A 225 -7.97 20.28 21.98
C GLY A 225 -9.37 20.88 21.72
N SER A 226 -10.30 20.11 21.16
CA SER A 226 -11.70 20.51 20.97
C SER A 226 -12.67 19.39 21.35
N GLY A 227 -13.68 19.71 22.16
CA GLY A 227 -14.76 18.78 22.53
C GLY A 227 -15.64 18.36 21.34
N ALA A 228 -15.55 19.06 20.21
CA ALA A 228 -16.25 18.72 18.97
C ALA A 228 -15.89 17.30 18.47
N TYR A 229 -14.65 16.84 18.72
CA TYR A 229 -14.21 15.47 18.41
C TYR A 229 -14.83 14.40 19.30
N ASP A 230 -15.44 14.79 20.42
CA ASP A 230 -16.22 13.91 21.30
C ASP A 230 -17.73 13.99 21.01
N LEU A 231 -18.15 14.77 20.02
CA LEU A 231 -19.54 15.21 19.82
C LEU A 231 -20.12 15.87 21.07
N SER A 232 -19.29 16.62 21.79
CA SER A 232 -19.67 17.36 23.00
C SER A 232 -19.43 18.86 22.76
N GLY A 233 -20.48 19.68 22.88
CA GLY A 233 -20.39 21.12 22.64
C GLY A 233 -20.10 21.52 21.18
N GLY A 234 -20.23 20.60 20.21
CA GLY A 234 -19.99 20.84 18.80
C GLY A 234 -19.82 19.55 17.99
N ARG A 235 -19.40 19.68 16.72
CA ARG A 235 -19.16 18.59 15.78
C ARG A 235 -17.90 18.83 14.94
N ALA A 236 -17.22 17.76 14.55
CA ALA A 236 -15.97 17.81 13.79
C ALA A 236 -16.06 17.14 12.41
N TYR A 237 -17.27 16.96 11.84
CA TYR A 237 -17.42 16.39 10.49
C TYR A 237 -16.54 17.11 9.47
N VAL A 238 -15.85 16.32 8.64
CA VAL A 238 -14.88 16.78 7.61
C VAL A 238 -13.71 17.61 8.17
N LYS A 239 -13.47 17.52 9.48
CA LYS A 239 -12.29 18.06 10.18
C LYS A 239 -11.46 16.91 10.72
N GLY A 240 -10.38 17.21 11.45
CA GLY A 240 -9.49 16.22 12.05
C GLY A 240 -8.31 15.91 11.16
N ILE A 241 -8.11 14.62 10.87
CA ILE A 241 -6.90 14.13 10.20
C ILE A 241 -7.06 14.23 8.67
N TRP A 242 -6.47 15.29 8.11
CA TRP A 242 -6.20 15.49 6.67
C TRP A 242 -4.88 14.81 6.28
N ALA A 243 -4.33 15.09 5.09
CA ALA A 243 -3.08 14.50 4.63
C ALA A 243 -1.97 14.67 5.68
N SER A 244 -1.39 13.54 6.07
CA SER A 244 -0.38 13.41 7.11
C SER A 244 0.77 12.54 6.60
N SER A 245 1.78 12.30 7.43
CA SER A 245 2.93 11.48 7.06
C SER A 245 3.31 10.49 8.16
N LEU A 246 3.76 9.31 7.73
CA LEU A 246 4.26 8.23 8.57
C LEU A 246 5.70 7.93 8.14
N ASN A 247 6.64 7.89 9.07
CA ASN A 247 8.00 7.42 8.78
C ASN A 247 8.60 6.64 9.96
N TYR A 248 9.65 5.87 9.71
CA TYR A 248 10.35 5.06 10.71
C TYR A 248 11.78 5.54 10.86
N ARG A 249 12.20 5.81 12.10
CA ARG A 249 13.54 6.24 12.45
C ARG A 249 14.40 5.03 12.86
N PRO A 250 15.38 4.60 12.05
CA PRO A 250 16.16 3.41 12.37
C PRO A 250 17.05 3.58 13.61
N SER A 251 17.60 4.79 13.83
CA SER A 251 18.57 5.06 14.90
C SER A 251 18.05 4.79 16.31
N ASN A 252 16.73 4.88 16.52
CA ASN A 252 16.08 4.63 17.80
C ASN A 252 14.86 3.69 17.69
N SER A 253 14.70 3.02 16.57
CA SER A 253 13.59 2.08 16.29
C SER A 253 12.19 2.64 16.58
N THR A 254 11.94 3.88 16.17
CA THR A 254 10.67 4.59 16.46
C THR A 254 9.93 4.97 15.19
N TYR A 255 8.64 4.63 15.13
CA TYR A 255 7.71 5.16 14.14
C TYR A 255 7.23 6.54 14.57
N TYR A 256 7.12 7.45 13.61
CA TYR A 256 6.61 8.79 13.77
C TYR A 256 5.42 8.98 12.84
N TRP A 257 4.32 9.48 13.38
CA TRP A 257 3.22 10.05 12.61
C TRP A 257 3.14 11.54 12.87
N ILE A 258 3.00 12.33 11.82
CA ILE A 258 2.90 13.77 11.88
C ILE A 258 1.78 14.29 10.98
N GLY A 259 0.90 15.14 11.52
CA GLY A 259 -0.21 15.70 10.75
C GLY A 259 -0.69 17.04 11.30
N CYS A 260 -0.97 17.99 10.40
CA CYS A 260 -1.66 19.22 10.76
C CYS A 260 -3.16 18.96 10.94
N VAL A 261 -3.75 19.57 11.97
CA VAL A 261 -5.18 19.50 12.26
C VAL A 261 -5.76 20.91 12.33
N GLU A 262 -6.94 21.10 11.71
CA GLU A 262 -7.70 22.37 11.66
C GLU A 262 -6.89 23.57 11.13
N PHE A 263 -5.94 23.34 10.23
CA PHE A 263 -5.07 24.38 9.65
C PHE A 263 -4.33 25.22 10.72
N ASN A 264 -4.11 24.65 11.90
CA ASN A 264 -3.61 25.39 13.06
C ASN A 264 -2.30 24.82 13.58
N ARG A 265 -2.31 23.57 14.06
CA ARG A 265 -1.17 22.94 14.73
C ARG A 265 -0.85 21.58 14.14
N THR A 266 0.42 21.21 14.23
CA THR A 266 0.89 19.89 13.86
C THR A 266 1.07 19.00 15.08
N TYR A 267 0.52 17.79 15.02
CA TYR A 267 0.59 16.81 16.09
C TYR A 267 1.60 15.73 15.74
N VAL A 268 2.39 15.31 16.73
CA VAL A 268 3.38 14.23 16.57
C VAL A 268 3.00 13.07 17.48
N TYR A 269 2.86 11.88 16.91
CA TYR A 269 2.62 10.62 17.61
C TYR A 269 3.77 9.66 17.34
N THR A 270 4.13 8.83 18.33
CA THR A 270 5.20 7.83 18.18
C THR A 270 4.80 6.47 18.72
N ALA A 271 5.36 5.41 18.14
CA ALA A 271 5.28 4.03 18.63
C ALA A 271 6.57 3.24 18.28
N SER A 272 6.84 2.16 19.00
CA SER A 272 7.93 1.22 18.66
C SER A 272 7.53 0.20 17.59
N ALA A 273 6.24 0.00 17.36
CA ALA A 273 5.68 -0.89 16.36
C ALA A 273 4.35 -0.31 15.84
N VAL A 274 3.99 -0.60 14.58
CA VAL A 274 2.77 -0.03 13.96
C VAL A 274 1.47 -0.54 14.59
N ASP A 275 1.48 -1.77 15.10
CA ASP A 275 0.40 -2.46 15.82
C ASP A 275 0.52 -2.28 17.35
N GLY A 276 1.50 -1.50 17.80
CA GLY A 276 1.74 -1.20 19.20
C GLY A 276 1.00 0.02 19.74
N THR A 277 1.39 0.45 20.93
CA THR A 277 0.82 1.63 21.58
C THR A 277 1.39 2.92 20.98
N TRP A 278 0.51 3.72 20.40
CA TRP A 278 0.83 5.05 19.90
C TRP A 278 0.59 6.12 20.96
N THR A 279 1.56 7.01 21.16
CA THR A 279 1.50 8.08 22.16
C THR A 279 1.64 9.45 21.50
N LYS A 280 0.76 10.41 21.83
CA LYS A 280 0.94 11.82 21.46
C LYS A 280 2.16 12.38 22.18
N ARG A 281 3.17 12.83 21.44
CA ARG A 281 4.43 13.33 22.00
C ARG A 281 4.55 14.84 21.98
N SER A 282 3.97 15.50 20.98
CA SER A 282 4.11 16.95 20.84
C SER A 282 2.98 17.60 20.04
N GLN A 283 2.88 18.91 20.20
CA GLN A 283 2.11 19.84 19.37
C GLN A 283 3.04 20.98 18.94
N ILE A 284 3.23 21.12 17.63
CA ILE A 284 4.06 22.17 17.04
C ILE A 284 3.14 23.32 16.59
N ASN A 285 3.47 24.56 16.97
CA ASN A 285 2.71 25.78 16.66
C ASN A 285 2.81 26.25 15.20
N ASN A 286 3.18 25.36 14.29
CA ASN A 286 3.15 25.58 12.85
C ASN A 286 2.33 24.45 12.21
N CYS A 287 1.45 24.80 11.29
CA CYS A 287 0.67 23.82 10.53
C CYS A 287 1.49 23.35 9.33
N TYR A 288 2.00 22.13 9.41
CA TYR A 288 2.56 21.43 8.27
C TYR A 288 1.40 20.84 7.45
N TYR A 289 0.67 21.71 6.77
CA TYR A 289 -0.43 21.31 5.89
C TYR A 289 0.09 20.37 4.80
N ASP A 290 -0.53 19.22 4.62
CA ASP A 290 -0.11 18.19 3.67
C ASP A 290 1.35 17.75 3.86
N ALA A 291 1.72 17.45 5.11
CA ALA A 291 3.08 17.11 5.51
C ALA A 291 3.63 15.85 4.83
N GLY A 292 4.92 15.89 4.48
CA GLY A 292 5.76 14.76 4.10
C GLY A 292 7.05 14.72 4.92
N LEU A 293 7.19 13.73 5.80
CA LEU A 293 8.33 13.56 6.70
C LEU A 293 9.46 12.78 6.03
N LEU A 294 10.65 13.38 6.00
CA LEU A 294 11.92 12.74 5.65
C LEU A 294 12.75 12.57 6.93
N ILE A 295 13.23 11.34 7.15
CA ILE A 295 14.31 11.05 8.09
C ILE A 295 15.55 10.81 7.24
N ASP A 296 16.48 11.76 7.27
CA ASP A 296 17.67 11.78 6.44
C ASP A 296 18.70 10.73 6.90
N THR A 297 19.66 10.40 6.05
CA THR A 297 20.76 9.46 6.30
C THR A 297 21.67 9.90 7.45
N ASP A 298 21.70 11.19 7.77
CA ASP A 298 22.42 11.75 8.93
C ASP A 298 21.53 11.85 10.18
N ASP A 299 20.34 11.26 10.13
CA ASP A 299 19.32 11.21 11.19
C ASP A 299 18.62 12.56 11.48
N THR A 300 18.87 13.58 10.65
CA THR A 300 18.11 14.84 10.66
C THR A 300 16.69 14.61 10.13
N MET A 301 15.71 15.19 10.79
CA MET A 301 14.31 15.09 10.39
C MET A 301 13.86 16.38 9.69
N TYR A 302 13.30 16.24 8.49
CA TYR A 302 12.71 17.32 7.73
C TYR A 302 11.25 17.06 7.38
N VAL A 303 10.45 18.11 7.28
CA VAL A 303 9.05 18.03 6.84
C VAL A 303 8.85 18.98 5.67
N ALA A 304 8.51 18.45 4.49
CA ALA A 304 8.00 19.27 3.39
C ALA A 304 6.48 19.45 3.56
N TYR A 305 5.95 20.65 3.31
CA TYR A 305 4.53 20.96 3.51
C TYR A 305 4.10 22.21 2.72
N GLY A 306 2.79 22.41 2.59
CA GLY A 306 2.18 23.58 1.98
C GLY A 306 1.27 23.28 0.79
N ASN A 307 0.59 24.32 0.31
CA ASN A 307 -0.32 24.29 -0.84
C ASN A 307 0.01 25.50 -1.72
N GLY A 308 0.50 25.25 -2.93
CA GLY A 308 0.98 26.26 -3.88
C GLY A 308 2.34 26.86 -3.49
N THR A 309 2.49 27.28 -2.24
CA THR A 309 3.76 27.68 -1.61
C THR A 309 4.29 26.52 -0.78
N ILE A 310 5.40 25.92 -1.20
CA ILE A 310 5.99 24.75 -0.55
C ILE A 310 7.16 25.19 0.33
N SER A 311 7.11 24.74 1.59
CA SER A 311 8.12 24.99 2.60
C SER A 311 8.73 23.68 3.09
N VAL A 312 9.95 23.78 3.62
CA VAL A 312 10.61 22.70 4.37
C VAL A 312 10.89 23.19 5.77
N ALA A 313 10.54 22.37 6.76
CA ALA A 313 10.93 22.55 8.16
C ALA A 313 12.01 21.53 8.54
N GLN A 314 12.96 21.93 9.37
CA GLN A 314 13.85 21.04 10.10
C GLN A 314 13.32 20.90 11.52
N LEU A 315 13.18 19.66 11.98
CA LEU A 315 12.74 19.37 13.34
C LEU A 315 13.94 19.31 14.31
N SER A 316 13.63 19.40 15.60
CA SER A 316 14.60 19.11 16.67
C SER A 316 15.08 17.66 16.58
N ALA A 317 16.20 17.35 17.23
CA ALA A 317 16.81 16.02 17.18
C ALA A 317 15.88 14.88 17.66
N ASP A 318 14.90 15.16 18.52
CA ASP A 318 13.88 14.21 18.96
C ASP A 318 12.64 14.13 18.04
N GLY A 319 12.55 15.02 17.05
CA GLY A 319 11.42 15.16 16.14
C GLY A 319 10.20 15.88 16.73
N LEU A 320 10.33 16.51 17.91
CA LEU A 320 9.18 17.04 18.67
C LEU A 320 8.95 18.55 18.53
N GLY A 321 9.89 19.29 17.97
CA GLY A 321 9.80 20.74 17.79
C GLY A 321 10.32 21.19 16.43
N GLN A 322 10.02 22.43 16.04
CA GLN A 322 10.58 23.07 14.86
C GLN A 322 11.87 23.81 15.24
N VAL A 323 12.97 23.53 14.53
CA VAL A 323 14.24 24.29 14.65
C VAL A 323 14.22 25.48 13.70
N ARG A 324 13.86 25.24 12.44
CA ARG A 324 13.69 26.28 11.43
C ARG A 324 12.75 25.82 10.34
N ALA A 325 12.20 26.77 9.59
CA ALA A 325 11.45 26.51 8.38
C ALA A 325 11.76 27.58 7.32
N GLN A 326 11.66 27.20 6.05
CA GLN A 326 11.90 28.08 4.92
C GLN A 326 10.97 27.70 3.77
N GLN A 327 10.44 28.69 3.06
CA GLN A 327 9.88 28.47 1.74
C GLN A 327 10.99 28.01 0.79
N VAL A 328 10.75 26.94 0.04
CA VAL A 328 11.72 26.35 -0.89
C VAL A 328 11.25 26.33 -2.34
N PHE A 329 9.95 26.49 -2.57
CA PHE A 329 9.38 26.49 -3.91
C PHE A 329 8.06 27.25 -3.96
N GLN A 330 7.83 27.95 -5.07
CA GLN A 330 6.55 28.56 -5.41
C GLN A 330 6.03 27.91 -6.68
N THR A 331 4.81 27.36 -6.63
CA THR A 331 4.20 26.74 -7.80
C THR A 331 3.96 27.77 -8.89
N PRO A 332 4.42 27.54 -10.13
CA PRO A 332 4.10 28.42 -11.25
C PRO A 332 2.59 28.48 -11.49
N SER A 333 2.07 29.68 -11.79
CA SER A 333 0.64 29.89 -12.05
C SER A 333 0.10 29.03 -13.20
N SER A 334 0.95 28.68 -14.17
CA SER A 334 0.61 27.79 -15.29
C SER A 334 0.31 26.35 -14.87
N VAL A 335 0.78 25.91 -13.70
CA VAL A 335 0.50 24.59 -13.14
C VAL A 335 -0.74 24.65 -12.23
N GLY A 336 -0.95 25.76 -11.51
CA GLY A 336 -2.01 25.89 -10.52
C GLY A 336 -1.50 25.58 -9.11
N THR A 337 -2.22 24.75 -8.37
CA THR A 337 -1.84 24.35 -7.01
C THR A 337 -1.05 23.04 -7.01
N LEU A 338 0.02 23.00 -6.23
CA LEU A 338 0.69 21.76 -5.81
C LEU A 338 0.61 21.60 -4.29
N GLU A 339 0.22 20.41 -3.82
CA GLU A 339 0.09 20.05 -2.41
C GLU A 339 0.40 18.55 -2.18
N GLY A 340 0.01 17.97 -1.04
CA GLY A 340 0.18 16.54 -0.76
C GLY A 340 1.62 16.07 -0.69
N ALA A 341 2.49 16.79 0.03
CA ALA A 341 3.93 16.55 -0.01
C ALA A 341 4.33 15.18 0.53
N ARG A 342 5.25 14.51 -0.18
CA ARG A 342 6.07 13.39 0.33
C ARG A 342 7.53 13.67 0.07
N PHE A 343 8.38 13.49 1.09
CA PHE A 343 9.76 13.95 1.06
C PHE A 343 10.75 12.79 1.08
N TYR A 344 11.63 12.73 0.08
CA TYR A 344 12.59 11.65 -0.12
C TYR A 344 14.01 12.15 -0.29
N LYS A 345 14.98 11.29 0.00
CA LYS A 345 16.38 11.45 -0.41
C LYS A 345 16.83 10.24 -1.22
N ARG A 346 17.48 10.48 -2.35
CA ARG A 346 18.02 9.43 -3.22
C ARG A 346 19.21 9.97 -4.03
N ASN A 347 20.31 9.21 -4.07
CA ASN A 347 21.51 9.54 -4.85
C ASN A 347 22.04 10.97 -4.61
N GLY A 348 22.03 11.43 -3.35
CA GLY A 348 22.47 12.78 -3.00
C GLY A 348 21.49 13.91 -3.32
N TYR A 349 20.32 13.59 -3.91
CA TYR A 349 19.25 14.55 -4.16
C TYR A 349 18.09 14.40 -3.18
N TYR A 350 17.44 15.52 -2.91
CA TYR A 350 16.21 15.68 -2.17
C TYR A 350 15.04 15.81 -3.16
N TYR A 351 13.96 15.07 -2.93
CA TYR A 351 12.78 15.06 -3.80
C TYR A 351 11.51 15.35 -3.03
N ILE A 352 10.70 16.30 -3.49
CA ILE A 352 9.36 16.54 -2.94
C ILE A 352 8.33 16.12 -4.00
N TRP A 353 7.58 15.07 -3.68
CA TRP A 353 6.49 14.55 -4.50
C TRP A 353 5.20 15.31 -4.18
N LEU A 354 4.57 15.92 -5.20
CA LEU A 354 3.43 16.82 -5.02
C LEU A 354 2.31 16.54 -6.02
N THR A 355 1.08 16.47 -5.51
CA THR A 355 -0.11 16.34 -6.35
C THR A 355 -0.51 17.71 -6.90
N ARG A 356 -1.03 17.73 -8.14
CA ARG A 356 -1.90 18.79 -8.66
C ARG A 356 -3.34 18.28 -8.51
N PRO A 357 -4.08 18.72 -7.49
CA PRO A 357 -5.42 18.21 -7.24
C PRO A 357 -6.37 18.51 -8.41
N ALA A 358 -7.13 17.56 -8.92
CA ALA A 358 -7.13 16.12 -8.64
C ALA A 358 -6.73 15.31 -9.89
N ASN A 359 -5.75 15.81 -10.66
CA ASN A 359 -5.46 15.27 -11.99
C ASN A 359 -3.98 15.19 -12.40
N GLY A 360 -3.04 15.53 -11.51
CA GLY A 360 -1.62 15.53 -11.88
C GLY A 360 -0.70 15.17 -10.74
N GLN A 361 0.51 14.76 -11.09
CA GLN A 361 1.58 14.48 -10.14
C GLN A 361 2.88 15.10 -10.65
N TYR A 362 3.58 15.79 -9.75
CA TYR A 362 4.81 16.50 -10.00
C TYR A 362 5.87 16.08 -8.98
N VAL A 363 7.12 16.24 -9.37
CA VAL A 363 8.27 16.00 -8.50
C VAL A 363 9.20 17.20 -8.54
N LEU A 364 9.58 17.67 -7.37
CA LEU A 364 10.64 18.64 -7.18
C LEU A 364 11.94 17.90 -6.88
N ARG A 365 13.09 18.42 -7.32
CA ARG A 365 14.42 17.87 -7.01
C ARG A 365 15.43 18.98 -6.70
N SER A 366 16.27 18.77 -5.70
CA SER A 366 17.38 19.67 -5.31
C SER A 366 18.56 18.88 -4.73
N THR A 367 19.77 19.42 -4.75
CA THR A 367 20.93 18.86 -4.02
C THR A 367 20.95 19.26 -2.53
N SER A 368 20.06 20.17 -2.12
CA SER A 368 19.90 20.66 -0.76
C SER A 368 18.43 20.58 -0.33
N PRO A 369 18.10 20.23 0.92
CA PRO A 369 16.71 20.22 1.38
C PRO A 369 16.08 21.62 1.34
N TRP A 370 16.92 22.67 1.26
CA TRP A 370 16.52 24.09 1.23
C TRP A 370 16.38 24.66 -0.19
N GLY A 371 16.54 23.82 -1.21
CA GLY A 371 16.50 24.24 -2.61
C GLY A 371 17.81 24.86 -3.12
N PRO A 372 17.78 25.52 -4.30
CA PRO A 372 16.59 25.69 -5.14
C PRO A 372 16.12 24.35 -5.74
N TYR A 373 14.81 24.21 -5.90
CA TYR A 373 14.21 23.00 -6.48
C TYR A 373 13.88 23.18 -7.97
N GLU A 374 14.26 22.19 -8.77
CA GLU A 374 13.78 21.99 -10.14
C GLU A 374 12.49 21.18 -10.12
N MET A 375 11.55 21.45 -11.02
CA MET A 375 10.25 20.76 -11.09
C MET A 375 10.11 19.94 -12.37
N ARG A 376 9.50 18.76 -12.26
CA ARG A 376 9.11 17.93 -13.41
C ARG A 376 7.71 17.36 -13.24
N GLN A 377 6.92 17.38 -14.31
CA GLN A 377 5.64 16.67 -14.40
C GLN A 377 5.88 15.17 -14.55
N VAL A 378 5.16 14.36 -13.78
CA VAL A 378 5.18 12.89 -13.86
C VAL A 378 3.95 12.38 -14.61
N LEU A 379 2.78 12.91 -14.27
CA LEU A 379 1.52 12.62 -14.97
C LEU A 379 0.60 13.84 -14.93
N LEU A 380 -0.27 13.96 -15.92
CA LEU A 380 -1.35 14.93 -15.99
C LEU A 380 -2.49 14.35 -16.83
N ASP A 381 -3.71 14.38 -16.31
CA ASP A 381 -4.92 13.88 -16.98
C ASP A 381 -4.80 12.44 -17.48
N LEU A 382 -4.01 11.62 -16.77
CA LEU A 382 -3.75 10.23 -17.16
C LEU A 382 -4.98 9.36 -16.85
N PRO A 383 -5.55 8.65 -17.85
CA PRO A 383 -6.67 7.76 -17.60
C PRO A 383 -6.35 6.73 -16.50
N GLY A 384 -7.25 6.62 -15.51
CA GLY A 384 -7.09 5.72 -14.37
C GLY A 384 -7.51 4.27 -14.65
N PRO A 385 -7.16 3.34 -13.75
CA PRO A 385 -7.45 1.92 -13.91
C PRO A 385 -8.90 1.53 -13.57
N ILE A 386 -9.70 2.46 -13.03
CA ILE A 386 -11.07 2.21 -12.57
C ILE A 386 -12.04 2.97 -13.46
N SER A 387 -12.92 2.24 -14.15
CA SER A 387 -13.96 2.85 -14.98
C SER A 387 -14.87 3.77 -14.16
N GLY A 388 -15.02 5.02 -14.61
CA GLY A 388 -15.79 6.06 -13.93
C GLY A 388 -15.09 6.71 -12.73
N GLY A 389 -13.89 6.23 -12.36
CA GLY A 389 -13.04 6.87 -11.36
C GLY A 389 -12.25 8.04 -11.93
N GLY A 390 -11.66 8.84 -11.03
CA GLY A 390 -10.78 9.95 -11.38
C GLY A 390 -9.39 9.52 -11.88
N VAL A 391 -8.51 10.51 -12.00
CA VAL A 391 -7.10 10.32 -12.37
C VAL A 391 -6.33 9.85 -11.12
N PRO A 392 -5.42 8.87 -11.22
CA PRO A 392 -4.51 8.56 -10.12
C PRO A 392 -3.61 9.77 -9.80
N HIS A 393 -3.68 10.28 -8.57
CA HIS A 393 -2.83 11.37 -8.09
C HIS A 393 -2.50 11.21 -6.59
N GLN A 394 -1.59 12.04 -6.07
CA GLN A 394 -1.15 12.02 -4.65
C GLN A 394 -0.65 10.62 -4.23
N GLY A 395 -0.38 10.40 -2.94
CA GLY A 395 0.25 9.17 -2.47
C GLY A 395 1.78 9.28 -2.46
N GLY A 396 2.48 8.15 -2.47
CA GLY A 396 3.93 8.12 -2.24
C GLY A 396 4.69 7.07 -3.04
N LEU A 397 6.01 7.27 -3.15
CA LEU A 397 6.96 6.34 -3.73
C LEU A 397 7.50 5.40 -2.67
N VAL A 398 7.73 4.14 -3.05
CA VAL A 398 8.40 3.16 -2.19
C VAL A 398 9.37 2.30 -3.00
N GLN A 399 10.53 2.03 -2.42
CA GLN A 399 11.52 1.11 -2.99
C GLN A 399 11.36 -0.27 -2.36
N THR A 400 11.35 -1.31 -3.19
CA THR A 400 11.39 -2.70 -2.74
C THR A 400 12.77 -3.09 -2.22
N GLN A 401 12.87 -4.24 -1.55
CA GLN A 401 14.16 -4.80 -1.12
C GLN A 401 15.10 -5.11 -2.29
N ASN A 402 14.56 -5.33 -3.50
CA ASN A 402 15.33 -5.64 -4.70
C ASN A 402 15.73 -4.39 -5.50
N GLY A 403 15.39 -3.19 -4.99
CA GLY A 403 15.76 -1.92 -5.60
C GLY A 403 14.74 -1.36 -6.58
N ASP A 404 13.72 -2.13 -6.97
CA ASP A 404 12.62 -1.67 -7.82
C ASP A 404 11.77 -0.61 -7.10
N TRP A 405 11.25 0.37 -7.83
CA TRP A 405 10.43 1.45 -7.29
C TRP A 405 8.98 1.32 -7.74
N TYR A 406 8.07 1.69 -6.85
CA TYR A 406 6.64 1.75 -7.11
C TYR A 406 6.06 3.07 -6.63
N TYR A 407 5.01 3.51 -7.30
CA TYR A 407 4.17 4.62 -6.91
C TYR A 407 2.82 4.08 -6.43
N MET A 408 2.53 4.27 -5.14
CA MET A 408 1.21 4.02 -4.56
C MET A 408 0.43 5.34 -4.53
N SER A 409 -0.49 5.48 -5.47
CA SER A 409 -1.42 6.60 -5.59
C SER A 409 -2.79 6.22 -5.02
N PHE A 410 -3.79 7.11 -5.11
CA PHE A 410 -5.20 6.73 -5.00
C PHE A 410 -6.00 7.24 -6.20
N VAL A 411 -7.18 6.65 -6.39
CA VAL A 411 -8.16 7.06 -7.41
C VAL A 411 -9.43 7.55 -6.72
N ASP A 412 -9.94 8.71 -7.14
CA ASP A 412 -11.27 9.21 -6.74
C ASP A 412 -12.38 8.29 -7.27
N ALA A 413 -12.89 7.39 -6.43
CA ALA A 413 -13.82 6.32 -6.78
C ALA A 413 -15.18 6.48 -6.06
N TYR A 414 -15.70 7.70 -6.00
CA TYR A 414 -16.98 8.02 -5.36
C TYR A 414 -18.17 7.32 -6.04
N PRO A 415 -19.09 6.70 -5.26
CA PRO A 415 -19.38 6.97 -3.84
C PRO A 415 -18.53 6.16 -2.83
N GLY A 416 -17.67 5.26 -3.31
CA GLY A 416 -16.84 4.40 -2.45
C GLY A 416 -15.72 5.12 -1.69
N GLY A 417 -15.31 6.30 -2.14
CA GLY A 417 -14.20 7.06 -1.56
C GLY A 417 -12.96 7.02 -2.46
N ARG A 418 -11.77 7.13 -1.88
CA ARG A 418 -10.49 7.11 -2.60
C ARG A 418 -9.72 5.84 -2.36
N VAL A 419 -9.36 5.15 -3.44
CA VAL A 419 -8.87 3.77 -3.37
C VAL A 419 -7.42 3.66 -3.85
N PRO A 420 -6.52 2.99 -3.11
CA PRO A 420 -5.13 2.84 -3.49
C PRO A 420 -4.92 2.13 -4.85
N ALA A 421 -4.07 2.71 -5.69
CA ALA A 421 -3.64 2.14 -6.97
C ALA A 421 -2.11 2.16 -7.06
N LEU A 422 -1.54 1.04 -7.52
CA LEU A 422 -0.10 0.82 -7.59
C LEU A 422 0.38 0.80 -9.05
N ALA A 423 1.53 1.42 -9.33
CA ALA A 423 2.21 1.33 -10.61
C ALA A 423 3.73 1.29 -10.45
N PRO A 424 4.48 0.61 -11.34
CA PRO A 424 5.94 0.62 -11.32
C PRO A 424 6.51 1.99 -11.70
N ILE A 425 7.65 2.32 -11.11
CA ILE A 425 8.45 3.51 -11.41
C ILE A 425 9.82 3.07 -11.90
N THR A 426 10.26 3.63 -13.02
CA THR A 426 11.64 3.55 -13.49
C THR A 426 12.34 4.87 -13.29
N TRP A 427 13.66 4.83 -13.13
CA TRP A 427 14.48 6.03 -13.04
C TRP A 427 15.28 6.20 -14.33
N THR A 428 15.07 7.31 -15.03
CA THR A 428 15.87 7.68 -16.20
C THR A 428 16.77 8.84 -15.78
N GLY A 429 18.06 8.55 -15.59
CA GLY A 429 18.95 9.42 -14.81
C GLY A 429 18.45 9.53 -13.37
N ASP A 430 18.35 10.76 -12.86
CA ASP A 430 17.88 11.06 -11.50
C ASP A 430 16.43 11.59 -11.48
N TRP A 431 15.59 11.16 -12.43
CA TRP A 431 14.16 11.50 -12.44
C TRP A 431 13.28 10.24 -12.52
N PRO A 432 12.20 10.18 -11.72
CA PRO A 432 11.25 9.08 -11.78
C PRO A 432 10.38 9.20 -13.04
N THR A 433 9.98 8.06 -13.58
CA THR A 433 9.07 7.95 -14.73
C THR A 433 8.07 6.84 -14.43
N LEU A 434 6.78 7.18 -14.51
CA LEU A 434 5.68 6.25 -14.36
C LEU A 434 5.64 5.27 -15.54
N GLN A 435 5.53 3.98 -15.24
CA GLN A 435 5.30 2.97 -16.26
C GLN A 435 3.82 2.90 -16.61
N ILE A 436 3.48 3.25 -17.84
CA ILE A 436 2.10 3.27 -18.36
C ILE A 436 1.83 2.05 -19.25
N VAL A 437 0.55 1.68 -19.37
CA VAL A 437 0.09 0.61 -20.25
C VAL A 437 -0.92 1.21 -21.22
N ASN A 438 -0.63 1.17 -22.52
CA ASN A 438 -1.51 1.69 -23.58
C ASN A 438 -1.98 3.13 -23.34
N GLY A 439 -1.08 4.01 -22.88
CA GLY A 439 -1.39 5.42 -22.63
C GLY A 439 -2.16 5.71 -21.34
N ALA A 440 -2.37 4.71 -20.48
CA ALA A 440 -3.12 4.82 -19.23
C ALA A 440 -2.34 4.27 -18.03
N TRP A 441 -2.83 4.56 -16.83
CA TRP A 441 -2.47 3.76 -15.66
C TRP A 441 -2.99 2.33 -15.86
N GLY A 442 -2.10 1.35 -15.72
CA GLY A 442 -2.42 -0.04 -16.00
C GLY A 442 -3.52 -0.58 -15.08
N ALA A 443 -4.58 -1.12 -15.68
CA ALA A 443 -5.56 -1.94 -14.96
C ALA A 443 -4.89 -3.16 -14.32
N THR A 444 -3.82 -3.67 -14.96
CA THR A 444 -2.97 -4.73 -14.43
C THR A 444 -1.50 -4.42 -14.68
N TYR A 445 -0.64 -4.84 -13.76
CA TYR A 445 0.82 -4.84 -13.91
C TYR A 445 1.38 -6.19 -13.46
N PRO A 446 2.61 -6.57 -13.87
CA PRO A 446 3.33 -7.68 -13.26
C PRO A 446 3.40 -7.52 -11.74
N LYS A 447 3.25 -8.61 -10.98
CA LYS A 447 3.47 -8.59 -9.53
C LYS A 447 4.87 -8.05 -9.21
N PRO A 448 5.02 -7.26 -8.14
CA PRO A 448 6.33 -6.83 -7.69
C PRO A 448 7.27 -8.01 -7.50
N ASN A 449 8.52 -7.86 -7.94
CA ASN A 449 9.55 -8.87 -7.75
C ASN A 449 9.98 -8.93 -6.28
N ILE A 450 9.11 -9.50 -5.43
CA ILE A 450 9.28 -9.64 -4.00
C ILE A 450 9.06 -11.11 -3.66
N GLN A 451 10.05 -11.73 -3.04
CA GLN A 451 9.91 -13.06 -2.48
C GLN A 451 9.52 -12.94 -1.01
N THR A 452 8.35 -13.46 -0.67
CA THR A 452 7.86 -13.55 0.70
C THR A 452 7.00 -14.79 0.87
N SER A 453 7.13 -15.46 2.02
CA SER A 453 6.21 -16.52 2.47
C SER A 453 5.17 -15.98 3.46
N ARG A 454 5.25 -14.68 3.82
CA ARG A 454 4.36 -14.06 4.78
C ARG A 454 3.02 -13.76 4.13
N THR A 455 1.95 -14.08 4.85
CA THR A 455 0.58 -13.78 4.47
C THR A 455 0.04 -12.65 5.33
N VAL A 456 -1.00 -11.98 4.83
CA VAL A 456 -1.74 -10.94 5.56
C VAL A 456 -3.17 -11.43 5.85
N ALA A 457 -3.77 -10.93 6.93
CA ALA A 457 -5.14 -11.22 7.28
C ALA A 457 -6.13 -10.62 6.26
N PRO A 458 -7.26 -11.30 5.96
CA PRO A 458 -8.30 -10.73 5.10
C PRO A 458 -8.87 -9.42 5.65
N MET A 459 -9.05 -8.42 4.79
CA MET A 459 -9.70 -7.14 5.14
C MET A 459 -11.22 -7.25 5.28
N ILE A 460 -11.81 -8.38 4.89
CA ILE A 460 -13.25 -8.66 4.93
C ILE A 460 -13.52 -9.96 5.69
N GLY A 461 -14.80 -10.30 5.85
CA GLY A 461 -15.23 -11.49 6.58
C GLY A 461 -15.84 -11.16 7.95
N PRO A 462 -16.12 -12.19 8.75
CA PRO A 462 -16.87 -12.01 9.99
C PRO A 462 -16.08 -11.38 11.13
N ASP A 463 -16.82 -10.74 12.03
CA ASP A 463 -16.40 -10.35 13.37
C ASP A 463 -17.48 -10.72 14.37
N THR A 464 -17.13 -11.54 15.36
CA THR A 464 -18.03 -11.90 16.48
C THR A 464 -17.73 -11.10 17.74
N PHE A 465 -16.77 -10.16 17.69
CA PHE A 465 -16.40 -9.28 18.79
C PHE A 465 -16.05 -10.04 20.08
N THR A 466 -15.36 -11.17 19.94
CA THR A 466 -14.90 -12.02 21.06
C THR A 466 -13.62 -11.50 21.71
N SER A 467 -12.91 -10.60 21.04
CA SER A 467 -11.77 -9.88 21.62
C SER A 467 -12.25 -8.83 22.64
N PRO A 468 -11.53 -8.60 23.75
CA PRO A 468 -11.83 -7.53 24.71
C PRO A 468 -11.60 -6.12 24.15
N SER A 469 -11.03 -6.01 22.95
CA SER A 469 -10.88 -4.77 22.20
C SER A 469 -11.33 -4.94 20.74
N LEU A 470 -11.73 -3.84 20.11
CA LEU A 470 -12.03 -3.81 18.68
C LEU A 470 -10.74 -3.95 17.86
N GLY A 471 -10.80 -4.74 16.78
CA GLY A 471 -9.71 -4.84 15.80
C GLY A 471 -9.55 -3.57 14.96
N HIS A 472 -8.42 -3.44 14.27
CA HIS A 472 -8.01 -2.24 13.54
C HIS A 472 -8.86 -1.86 12.31
N ARG A 473 -9.82 -2.70 11.91
CA ARG A 473 -10.77 -2.38 10.82
C ARG A 473 -11.94 -1.48 11.26
N TRP A 474 -12.06 -1.24 12.57
CA TRP A 474 -13.18 -0.55 13.18
C TRP A 474 -12.81 0.87 13.60
N GLU A 475 -13.63 1.83 13.18
CA GLU A 475 -13.47 3.23 13.58
C GLU A 475 -14.84 3.82 13.96
N TRP A 476 -14.90 4.52 15.08
CA TRP A 476 -16.05 5.28 15.53
C TRP A 476 -16.21 6.57 14.70
N ASN A 477 -17.44 6.95 14.42
CA ASN A 477 -17.76 8.32 13.99
C ASN A 477 -17.57 9.25 15.20
N HIS A 478 -16.48 10.02 15.21
CA HIS A 478 -15.97 10.77 16.37
C HIS A 478 -15.49 9.87 17.51
N ASN A 479 -14.87 10.44 18.55
CA ASN A 479 -14.41 9.69 19.71
C ASN A 479 -15.59 9.04 20.45
N PRO A 480 -15.49 7.75 20.82
CA PRO A 480 -16.55 7.08 21.56
C PRO A 480 -16.61 7.55 23.02
N ASP A 481 -17.78 7.34 23.64
CA ASP A 481 -17.94 7.19 25.07
C ASP A 481 -17.54 5.78 25.49
N THR A 482 -16.35 5.64 26.05
CA THR A 482 -15.80 4.35 26.48
C THR A 482 -16.55 3.73 27.67
N SER A 483 -17.40 4.48 28.37
CA SER A 483 -18.27 3.94 29.42
C SER A 483 -19.55 3.29 28.88
N ARG A 484 -19.83 3.46 27.58
CA ARG A 484 -21.10 3.07 26.94
C ARG A 484 -20.96 1.98 25.88
N PHE A 485 -19.80 1.34 25.77
CA PHE A 485 -19.66 0.13 24.96
C PHE A 485 -18.71 -0.87 25.61
N SER A 486 -18.83 -2.13 25.22
CA SER A 486 -17.86 -3.18 25.53
C SER A 486 -17.81 -4.25 24.45
N THR A 487 -16.70 -4.97 24.36
CA THR A 487 -16.53 -6.17 23.53
C THR A 487 -16.08 -7.36 24.39
N GLY A 488 -15.93 -8.54 23.79
CA GLY A 488 -15.52 -9.79 24.45
C GLY A 488 -16.59 -10.87 24.39
N ASN A 489 -17.86 -10.49 24.31
CA ASN A 489 -19.02 -11.38 24.19
C ASN A 489 -20.06 -10.79 23.21
N GLY A 490 -19.59 -10.37 22.03
CA GLY A 490 -20.34 -9.46 21.16
C GLY A 490 -20.01 -8.00 21.49
N LEU A 491 -20.40 -7.10 20.58
CA LEU A 491 -20.30 -5.65 20.78
C LEU A 491 -21.55 -5.15 21.49
N ARG A 492 -21.45 -4.84 22.77
CA ARG A 492 -22.54 -4.24 23.54
C ARG A 492 -22.50 -2.72 23.38
N LEU A 493 -23.60 -2.12 22.94
CA LEU A 493 -23.78 -0.67 22.82
C LEU A 493 -24.89 -0.22 23.76
N GLN A 494 -24.55 0.58 24.76
CA GLN A 494 -25.54 1.32 25.56
C GLN A 494 -25.82 2.65 24.89
N THR A 495 -27.04 3.17 25.04
CA THR A 495 -27.37 4.52 24.57
C THR A 495 -26.42 5.53 25.21
N ALA A 496 -25.67 6.27 24.38
CA ALA A 496 -24.71 7.28 24.83
C ALA A 496 -25.20 8.72 24.62
N THR A 497 -26.32 8.91 23.92
CA THR A 497 -26.86 10.22 23.58
C THR A 497 -28.38 10.18 23.52
N VAL A 498 -29.04 11.23 24.04
CA VAL A 498 -30.46 11.50 23.81
C VAL A 498 -30.57 12.48 22.65
N THR A 499 -31.04 12.02 21.49
CA THR A 499 -31.11 12.78 20.23
C THR A 499 -32.12 12.16 19.28
N ASN A 500 -32.67 12.94 18.35
CA ASN A 500 -33.39 12.42 17.17
C ASN A 500 -32.51 12.39 15.91
N ASP A 501 -31.27 12.80 16.03
CA ASP A 501 -30.32 12.99 14.94
C ASP A 501 -29.18 11.99 15.04
N LEU A 502 -29.12 11.02 14.11
CA LEU A 502 -28.05 10.02 14.03
C LEU A 502 -26.67 10.69 13.92
N TYR A 503 -26.56 11.86 13.28
CA TYR A 503 -25.28 12.56 13.17
C TYR A 503 -24.79 13.14 14.51
N ASN A 504 -25.65 13.23 15.52
CA ASN A 504 -25.29 13.57 16.90
C ASN A 504 -25.13 12.34 17.80
N ALA A 505 -25.43 11.14 17.33
CA ALA A 505 -25.37 9.94 18.14
C ALA A 505 -23.90 9.50 18.33
N ARG A 506 -23.41 9.60 19.57
CA ARG A 506 -22.12 9.02 19.97
C ARG A 506 -22.18 7.49 19.85
N ASN A 507 -21.02 6.87 19.75
CA ASN A 507 -20.85 5.41 19.65
C ASN A 507 -21.51 4.81 18.40
N THR A 508 -21.48 5.54 17.28
CA THR A 508 -21.73 4.94 15.97
C THR A 508 -20.43 4.30 15.47
N LEU A 509 -20.32 2.98 15.54
CA LEU A 509 -19.16 2.22 15.06
C LEU A 509 -19.24 2.04 13.55
N THR A 510 -18.15 2.22 12.83
CA THR A 510 -18.16 2.16 11.37
C THR A 510 -17.14 1.18 10.79
N HIS A 511 -17.47 0.68 9.60
CA HIS A 511 -16.60 -0.13 8.76
C HIS A 511 -16.60 0.41 7.33
N ARG A 512 -15.44 0.42 6.67
CA ARG A 512 -15.33 0.78 5.25
C ARG A 512 -16.09 -0.22 4.38
N ILE A 513 -16.63 0.23 3.25
CA ILE A 513 -17.26 -0.66 2.26
C ILE A 513 -16.18 -1.29 1.39
N GLN A 514 -16.26 -2.61 1.19
CA GLN A 514 -15.48 -3.30 0.17
C GLN A 514 -16.11 -3.10 -1.21
N GLY A 515 -15.36 -2.54 -2.15
CA GLY A 515 -15.80 -2.40 -3.54
C GLY A 515 -15.57 -3.66 -4.37
N PRO A 516 -16.14 -3.72 -5.59
CA PRO A 516 -17.06 -2.74 -6.19
C PRO A 516 -18.47 -2.76 -5.57
N SER A 517 -18.85 -3.87 -4.94
CA SER A 517 -20.09 -4.02 -4.20
C SER A 517 -19.88 -5.01 -3.06
N SER A 518 -20.52 -4.75 -1.92
CA SER A 518 -20.50 -5.66 -0.78
C SER A 518 -21.75 -5.56 0.06
N THR A 519 -21.92 -6.55 0.92
CA THR A 519 -23.06 -6.69 1.82
C THR A 519 -22.55 -6.75 3.26
N ALA A 520 -23.03 -5.84 4.10
CA ALA A 520 -22.89 -5.92 5.54
C ALA A 520 -24.14 -6.55 6.15
N THR A 521 -23.97 -7.52 7.05
CA THR A 521 -25.05 -8.07 7.88
C THR A 521 -24.64 -8.03 9.35
N ILE A 522 -25.52 -7.55 10.23
CA ILE A 522 -25.35 -7.69 11.67
C ILE A 522 -26.41 -8.62 12.27
N GLU A 523 -26.00 -9.46 13.23
CA GLU A 523 -26.91 -10.13 14.16
C GLU A 523 -27.07 -9.24 15.40
N LEU A 524 -28.26 -8.71 15.61
CA LEU A 524 -28.58 -7.76 16.67
C LEU A 524 -29.50 -8.40 17.72
N ASP A 525 -29.04 -8.47 18.95
CA ASP A 525 -29.87 -8.70 20.14
C ASP A 525 -30.39 -7.36 20.66
N TYR A 526 -31.70 -7.17 20.54
CA TYR A 526 -32.40 -5.94 20.90
C TYR A 526 -33.30 -6.10 22.14
N SER A 527 -33.16 -7.20 22.88
CA SER A 527 -33.99 -7.53 24.05
C SER A 527 -33.92 -6.50 25.19
N GLN A 528 -32.90 -5.65 25.20
CA GLN A 528 -32.63 -4.65 26.24
C GLN A 528 -32.85 -3.20 25.75
N LEU A 529 -33.57 -3.00 24.63
CA LEU A 529 -33.98 -1.67 24.20
C LEU A 529 -34.96 -1.05 25.21
N ALA A 530 -34.78 0.24 25.48
CA ALA A 530 -35.72 1.06 26.24
C ALA A 530 -36.67 1.83 25.32
N ASN A 531 -37.77 2.35 25.87
CA ASN A 531 -38.70 3.19 25.12
C ASN A 531 -38.02 4.46 24.62
N GLY A 532 -38.06 4.67 23.30
CA GLY A 532 -37.39 5.77 22.61
C GLY A 532 -36.05 5.37 21.97
N ASP A 533 -35.56 4.15 22.16
CA ASP A 533 -34.27 3.75 21.59
C ASP A 533 -34.37 3.40 20.11
N ARG A 534 -33.28 3.69 19.38
CA ARG A 534 -33.06 3.41 17.96
C ARG A 534 -31.70 2.73 17.82
N ALA A 535 -31.67 1.53 17.27
CA ALA A 535 -30.44 0.78 17.05
C ALA A 535 -30.46 0.06 15.70
N GLY A 536 -29.34 0.01 15.00
CA GLY A 536 -29.33 -0.63 13.68
C GLY A 536 -28.05 -0.48 12.89
N LEU A 537 -28.21 -0.63 11.57
CA LEU A 537 -27.16 -0.58 10.56
C LEU A 537 -27.47 0.53 9.55
N ALA A 538 -26.60 1.53 9.50
CA ALA A 538 -26.69 2.69 8.65
C ALA A 538 -25.81 2.55 7.42
N MET A 539 -26.28 3.13 6.32
CA MET A 539 -25.43 3.59 5.24
C MET A 539 -25.04 5.05 5.54
N LEU A 540 -23.89 5.25 6.19
CA LEU A 540 -23.48 6.51 6.80
C LEU A 540 -22.61 7.36 5.86
N ARG A 541 -23.06 8.60 5.62
CA ARG A 541 -22.34 9.74 5.00
C ARG A 541 -23.14 11.04 5.22
N ASP A 542 -22.75 12.16 4.62
CA ASP A 542 -23.50 13.44 4.59
C ASP A 542 -24.97 13.31 4.13
N GLN A 543 -25.27 12.31 3.31
CA GLN A 543 -26.62 11.83 3.07
C GLN A 543 -26.70 10.36 3.48
N SER A 544 -27.58 10.03 4.41
CA SER A 544 -27.66 8.70 5.02
C SER A 544 -29.07 8.11 4.97
N ALA A 545 -29.10 6.79 5.06
CA ALA A 545 -30.28 5.99 5.35
C ALA A 545 -29.88 4.84 6.28
N TRP A 546 -30.83 4.28 7.02
CA TRP A 546 -30.54 3.17 7.93
C TRP A 546 -31.70 2.19 8.06
N ILE A 547 -31.37 0.94 8.38
CA ILE A 547 -32.32 -0.08 8.81
C ILE A 547 -32.05 -0.43 10.27
N GLY A 548 -33.09 -0.54 11.09
CA GLY A 548 -32.90 -0.73 12.53
C GLY A 548 -34.17 -1.11 13.28
N VAL A 549 -34.01 -1.42 14.55
CA VAL A 549 -35.11 -1.60 15.49
C VAL A 549 -35.34 -0.28 16.23
N LYS A 550 -36.59 0.13 16.29
CA LYS A 550 -37.04 1.17 17.21
C LYS A 550 -37.99 0.59 18.23
N ARG A 551 -37.89 1.04 19.48
CA ARG A 551 -38.84 0.71 20.53
C ARG A 551 -39.62 1.95 20.92
N ASP A 552 -40.94 1.92 20.73
CA ASP A 552 -41.84 3.03 21.08
C ASP A 552 -43.04 2.48 21.84
N ASN A 553 -43.34 3.09 23.00
CA ASN A 553 -44.49 2.73 23.84
C ASN A 553 -44.63 1.22 24.10
N GLY A 554 -43.50 0.53 24.31
CA GLY A 554 -43.43 -0.91 24.60
C GLY A 554 -43.42 -1.82 23.37
N VAL A 555 -43.48 -1.26 22.15
CA VAL A 555 -43.56 -2.01 20.90
C VAL A 555 -42.25 -1.89 20.12
N ASP A 556 -41.71 -3.04 19.71
CA ASP A 556 -40.54 -3.13 18.83
C ASP A 556 -40.98 -3.21 17.36
N ARG A 557 -40.38 -2.37 16.51
CA ARG A 557 -40.57 -2.39 15.06
C ARG A 557 -39.22 -2.36 14.37
N VAL A 558 -39.06 -3.17 13.32
CA VAL A 558 -38.00 -2.95 12.34
C VAL A 558 -38.44 -1.84 11.39
N VAL A 559 -37.57 -0.88 11.12
CA VAL A 559 -37.87 0.26 10.25
C VAL A 559 -36.68 0.52 9.31
N MET A 560 -36.99 1.07 8.14
CA MET A 560 -36.03 1.71 7.27
C MET A 560 -36.30 3.21 7.27
N THR A 561 -35.29 4.00 7.60
CA THR A 561 -35.35 5.46 7.66
C THR A 561 -34.47 6.04 6.58
N ASN A 562 -35.01 7.02 5.84
CA ASN A 562 -34.32 7.69 4.74
C ASN A 562 -34.44 9.22 4.90
N GLY A 563 -33.61 9.99 4.18
CA GLY A 563 -33.63 11.45 4.20
C GLY A 563 -32.85 12.08 5.34
N LEU A 564 -31.85 11.36 5.89
CA LEU A 564 -30.87 11.98 6.78
C LEU A 564 -29.90 12.77 5.90
N THR A 565 -29.74 14.07 6.18
CA THR A 565 -28.98 14.97 5.30
C THR A 565 -28.23 16.05 6.07
N MET A 566 -27.06 16.41 5.57
CA MET A 566 -26.27 17.57 5.97
C MET A 566 -26.22 18.61 4.85
N ASN A 567 -26.09 19.89 5.22
CA ASN A 567 -25.74 20.96 4.27
C ASN A 567 -24.22 21.05 4.03
N SER A 568 -23.80 22.01 3.20
CA SER A 568 -22.38 22.27 2.88
C SER A 568 -21.52 22.74 4.05
N SER A 569 -22.14 23.13 5.17
CA SER A 569 -21.45 23.45 6.43
C SER A 569 -21.48 22.28 7.41
N TRP A 570 -21.85 21.09 6.95
CA TRP A 570 -21.95 19.83 7.71
C TRP A 570 -22.91 19.90 8.90
N GLN A 571 -23.91 20.79 8.81
CA GLN A 571 -25.01 20.87 9.76
C GLN A 571 -26.16 19.96 9.29
N THR A 572 -26.79 19.26 10.23
CA THR A 572 -27.97 18.43 9.92
C THR A 572 -29.10 19.32 9.41
N THR A 573 -29.68 18.93 8.28
CA THR A 573 -30.89 19.55 7.71
C THR A 573 -32.07 18.58 7.66
N GLY A 574 -31.80 17.27 7.69
CA GLY A 574 -32.81 16.24 7.85
C GLY A 574 -32.36 15.17 8.84
N THR A 575 -33.21 14.84 9.81
CA THR A 575 -33.01 13.74 10.76
C THR A 575 -33.59 12.40 10.26
N GLY A 576 -34.08 12.38 9.03
CA GLY A 576 -34.70 11.23 8.40
C GLY A 576 -36.18 11.03 8.76
N THR A 577 -36.86 10.27 7.92
CA THR A 577 -38.26 9.86 8.06
C THR A 577 -38.38 8.36 7.82
N GLU A 578 -39.32 7.71 8.53
CA GLU A 578 -39.61 6.29 8.33
C GLU A 578 -40.20 6.09 6.94
N ALA A 579 -39.49 5.38 6.08
CA ALA A 579 -39.91 5.06 4.72
C ALA A 579 -40.65 3.71 4.64
N ALA A 580 -40.36 2.79 5.57
CA ALA A 580 -41.05 1.52 5.74
C ALA A 580 -40.82 0.95 7.14
N GLY A 581 -41.72 0.06 7.59
CA GLY A 581 -41.51 -0.67 8.84
C GLY A 581 -42.48 -1.82 9.03
N ALA A 582 -42.11 -2.77 9.90
CA ALA A 582 -42.89 -3.94 10.26
C ALA A 582 -42.79 -4.22 11.77
N ASN A 583 -43.83 -4.82 12.35
CA ASN A 583 -43.78 -5.31 13.73
C ASN A 583 -42.87 -6.54 13.81
N ILE A 584 -42.12 -6.65 14.89
CA ILE A 584 -41.22 -7.78 15.14
C ILE A 584 -41.33 -8.26 16.59
N SER A 585 -40.89 -9.48 16.86
CA SER A 585 -40.86 -10.09 18.18
C SER A 585 -39.68 -11.06 18.28
N GLY A 586 -39.28 -11.47 19.49
CA GLY A 586 -38.27 -12.50 19.72
C GLY A 586 -36.89 -12.00 20.17
N GLY A 587 -36.67 -10.67 20.20
CA GLY A 587 -35.48 -10.05 20.81
C GLY A 587 -34.18 -10.18 20.00
N ARG A 588 -34.21 -10.86 18.84
CA ARG A 588 -33.08 -10.98 17.91
C ARG A 588 -33.51 -10.74 16.47
N ILE A 589 -32.65 -10.12 15.69
CA ILE A 589 -32.89 -9.80 14.28
C ILE A 589 -31.57 -9.71 13.53
N TRP A 590 -31.58 -10.06 12.25
CA TRP A 590 -30.48 -9.80 11.33
C TRP A 590 -30.81 -8.59 10.46
N LEU A 591 -29.92 -7.62 10.41
CA LEU A 591 -30.07 -6.40 9.62
C LEU A 591 -28.99 -6.37 8.54
N ARG A 592 -29.39 -6.13 7.30
CA ARG A 592 -28.50 -6.22 6.13
C ARG A 592 -28.60 -5.00 5.23
N VAL A 593 -27.44 -4.53 4.80
CA VAL A 593 -27.29 -3.49 3.76
C VAL A 593 -26.38 -4.02 2.66
N ASN A 594 -26.89 -4.09 1.44
CA ASN A 594 -26.09 -4.32 0.23
C ASN A 594 -25.84 -2.98 -0.45
N ALA A 595 -24.59 -2.67 -0.81
CA ALA A 595 -24.21 -1.42 -1.46
C ALA A 595 -23.41 -1.69 -2.75
N ASP A 596 -23.77 -0.99 -3.83
CA ASP A 596 -22.93 -0.84 -5.02
C ASP A 596 -22.16 0.48 -4.90
N ILE A 597 -20.84 0.41 -4.85
CA ILE A 597 -19.97 1.59 -4.75
C ILE A 597 -19.05 1.74 -5.97
N ARG A 598 -19.39 1.13 -7.11
CA ARG A 598 -18.73 1.43 -8.37
C ARG A 598 -18.79 2.93 -8.63
N PRO A 599 -17.72 3.55 -9.15
CA PRO A 599 -17.73 4.99 -9.38
C PRO A 599 -18.89 5.44 -10.28
N GLY A 600 -19.43 6.63 -9.98
CA GLY A 600 -20.48 7.27 -10.77
C GLY A 600 -21.82 7.48 -10.04
N SER A 601 -22.77 8.07 -10.75
CA SER A 601 -24.11 8.39 -10.24
C SER A 601 -25.08 7.20 -10.30
N GLY A 602 -26.20 7.30 -9.58
CA GLY A 602 -27.28 6.29 -9.61
C GLY A 602 -26.96 4.99 -8.87
N ARG A 603 -25.85 4.94 -8.14
CA ARG A 603 -25.46 3.81 -7.28
C ARG A 603 -26.39 3.72 -6.07
N GLN A 604 -26.66 2.50 -5.60
CA GLN A 604 -27.70 2.28 -4.60
C GLN A 604 -27.23 1.39 -3.45
N ALA A 605 -27.81 1.64 -2.28
CA ALA A 605 -27.86 0.71 -1.16
C ALA A 605 -29.29 0.15 -0.98
N ARG A 606 -29.39 -1.14 -0.68
CA ARG A 606 -30.66 -1.85 -0.44
C ARG A 606 -30.66 -2.46 0.95
N PHE A 607 -31.80 -2.35 1.62
CA PHE A 607 -31.97 -2.72 3.02
C PHE A 607 -32.87 -3.95 3.13
N SER A 608 -32.47 -4.90 3.97
CA SER A 608 -33.26 -6.10 4.25
C SER A 608 -33.04 -6.56 5.68
N TYR A 609 -34.00 -7.31 6.22
CA TYR A 609 -33.89 -7.91 7.54
C TYR A 609 -34.32 -9.38 7.51
N SER A 610 -33.94 -10.12 8.54
CA SER A 610 -34.37 -11.49 8.77
C SER A 610 -34.64 -11.72 10.26
N THR A 611 -35.66 -12.52 10.58
CA THR A 611 -35.98 -12.94 11.96
C THR A 611 -35.52 -14.37 12.26
N ASP A 612 -35.05 -15.12 11.25
CA ASP A 612 -34.56 -16.50 11.37
C ASP A 612 -33.07 -16.64 11.04
N GLY A 613 -32.43 -15.58 10.52
CA GLY A 613 -31.02 -15.54 10.12
C GLY A 613 -30.73 -16.07 8.72
N SER A 614 -31.74 -16.54 8.00
CA SER A 614 -31.62 -17.19 6.69
C SER A 614 -32.47 -16.54 5.60
N THR A 615 -33.73 -16.24 5.89
CA THR A 615 -34.69 -15.65 4.95
C THR A 615 -34.69 -14.13 5.11
N PHE A 616 -34.21 -13.41 4.11
CA PHE A 616 -34.14 -11.94 4.14
C PHE A 616 -35.28 -11.31 3.35
N VAL A 617 -35.99 -10.37 3.98
CA VAL A 617 -37.07 -9.58 3.41
C VAL A 617 -36.58 -8.15 3.18
N GLY A 618 -36.75 -7.63 1.97
CA GLY A 618 -36.43 -6.23 1.66
C GLY A 618 -37.34 -5.27 2.42
N LEU A 619 -36.79 -4.15 2.90
CA LEU A 619 -37.54 -3.15 3.67
C LEU A 619 -37.27 -1.73 3.15
N GLY A 620 -38.33 -1.11 2.61
CA GLY A 620 -38.25 0.26 2.08
C GLY A 620 -37.63 0.37 0.68
N PRO A 621 -37.58 1.58 0.12
CA PRO A 621 -37.00 1.84 -1.19
C PRO A 621 -35.47 1.71 -1.16
N ALA A 622 -34.86 1.55 -2.33
CA ALA A 622 -33.41 1.68 -2.47
C ALA A 622 -32.96 3.12 -2.13
N PHE A 623 -31.85 3.25 -1.44
CA PHE A 623 -31.22 4.54 -1.14
C PHE A 623 -30.18 4.86 -2.19
N THR A 624 -30.27 6.02 -2.85
CA THR A 624 -29.27 6.44 -3.84
C THR A 624 -28.07 7.05 -3.12
N LEU A 625 -26.89 6.50 -3.39
CA LEU A 625 -25.63 6.99 -2.84
C LEU A 625 -25.18 8.23 -3.63
N ASN A 626 -24.98 9.34 -2.93
CA ASN A 626 -24.44 10.54 -3.57
C ASN A 626 -22.94 10.36 -3.88
N ASN A 627 -22.46 10.83 -5.03
CA ASN A 627 -21.07 10.70 -5.44
C ASN A 627 -20.28 12.01 -5.32
N ALA A 628 -20.77 12.97 -4.53
CA ALA A 628 -20.12 14.25 -4.30
C ALA A 628 -18.83 14.06 -3.49
N TRP A 629 -17.74 14.74 -3.83
CA TRP A 629 -16.44 14.55 -3.19
C TRP A 629 -16.27 15.36 -1.90
N GLN A 630 -17.11 16.39 -1.67
CA GLN A 630 -16.91 17.42 -0.63
C GLN A 630 -16.92 16.87 0.80
N PHE A 631 -17.65 15.78 1.07
CA PHE A 631 -17.60 15.10 2.38
C PHE A 631 -16.28 14.33 2.58
N PHE A 632 -15.44 14.27 1.55
CA PHE A 632 -14.10 13.69 1.48
C PHE A 632 -14.06 12.17 1.60
N MET A 633 -14.66 11.62 2.64
CA MET A 633 -14.72 10.18 2.92
C MET A 633 -15.83 9.53 2.10
N GLY A 634 -15.60 8.27 1.74
CA GLY A 634 -16.60 7.40 1.12
C GLY A 634 -17.72 7.01 2.08
N TYR A 635 -18.73 6.35 1.54
CA TYR A 635 -19.79 5.75 2.33
C TYR A 635 -19.27 4.63 3.25
N ARG A 636 -19.84 4.51 4.46
CA ARG A 636 -19.48 3.48 5.45
C ARG A 636 -20.69 2.77 6.05
N PHE A 637 -20.55 1.49 6.34
CA PHE A 637 -21.52 0.79 7.18
C PHE A 637 -21.39 1.29 8.63
N GLY A 638 -22.49 1.73 9.25
CA GLY A 638 -22.49 2.29 10.60
C GLY A 638 -23.41 1.53 11.55
N ILE A 639 -22.87 0.92 12.60
CA ILE A 639 -23.62 0.26 13.67
C ILE A 639 -23.86 1.29 14.78
N PHE A 640 -25.11 1.52 15.18
CA PHE A 640 -25.45 2.57 16.15
C PHE A 640 -26.46 2.11 17.20
N ASN A 641 -26.48 2.84 18.31
CA ASN A 641 -27.56 2.82 19.31
C ASN A 641 -27.69 4.19 19.99
N TYR A 642 -28.86 4.83 19.93
CA TYR A 642 -29.15 6.09 20.63
C TYR A 642 -30.58 6.13 21.16
N ALA A 643 -30.83 7.00 22.15
CA ALA A 643 -32.15 7.22 22.72
C ALA A 643 -32.79 8.50 22.18
N THR A 644 -34.12 8.53 22.04
CA THR A 644 -34.87 9.77 21.73
C THR A 644 -35.54 10.37 22.97
N ARG A 645 -35.61 9.61 24.07
CA ARG A 645 -36.29 9.99 25.32
C ARG A 645 -35.33 10.09 26.50
N SER A 646 -34.72 8.96 26.88
CA SER A 646 -33.85 8.86 28.05
C SER A 646 -32.83 7.76 27.83
N LEU A 647 -31.63 7.93 28.41
CA LEU A 647 -30.63 6.87 28.40
C LEU A 647 -31.11 5.68 29.25
N GLY A 648 -30.60 4.49 28.93
CA GLY A 648 -30.76 3.31 29.81
C GLY A 648 -30.86 1.99 29.06
N GLY A 649 -31.28 2.00 27.80
CA GLY A 649 -31.32 0.78 27.00
C GLY A 649 -30.00 0.46 26.33
N ALA A 650 -29.94 -0.77 25.82
CA ALA A 650 -28.74 -1.33 25.20
C ALA A 650 -29.09 -2.38 24.14
N VAL A 651 -28.14 -2.61 23.25
CA VAL A 651 -28.17 -3.73 22.30
C VAL A 651 -26.85 -4.47 22.34
N THR A 652 -26.85 -5.72 21.86
CA THR A 652 -25.62 -6.48 21.63
C THR A 652 -25.57 -6.93 20.18
N VAL A 653 -24.56 -6.47 19.45
CA VAL A 653 -24.25 -6.98 18.11
C VAL A 653 -23.40 -8.22 18.29
N ARG A 654 -23.98 -9.37 17.98
CA ARG A 654 -23.35 -10.68 18.20
C ARG A 654 -22.38 -11.05 17.08
N ARG A 655 -22.64 -10.51 15.88
CA ARG A 655 -21.86 -10.78 14.67
C ARG A 655 -22.02 -9.64 13.68
N PHE A 656 -20.95 -9.32 12.99
CA PHE A 656 -20.93 -8.52 11.76
C PHE A 656 -20.28 -9.36 10.65
N ASP A 657 -20.90 -9.42 9.48
CA ASP A 657 -20.37 -10.06 8.28
C ASP A 657 -20.22 -9.02 7.18
N LEU A 658 -19.03 -8.91 6.60
CA LEU A 658 -18.80 -8.20 5.34
C LEU A 658 -18.43 -9.20 4.25
N ALA A 659 -19.30 -9.32 3.24
CA ALA A 659 -19.12 -10.24 2.12
C ALA A 659 -19.24 -9.52 0.78
N THR A 660 -18.46 -9.99 -0.21
CA THR A 660 -18.62 -9.62 -1.62
C THR A 660 -19.51 -10.63 -2.33
N PRO A 661 -20.22 -10.23 -3.41
CA PRO A 661 -21.02 -11.14 -4.23
C PRO A 661 -20.28 -12.36 -4.77
#